data_AF-A0AAU0P5P9-F1
#
_entry.id   AF-A0AAU0P5P9-F1
#
_cell.length_a   1.000
_cell.length_b   1.000
_cell.length_c   1.000
_cell.angle_alpha   90.00
_cell.angle_beta   90.00
_cell.angle_gamma   90.00
#
_symmetry.space_group_name_H-M   'P 1'
#
loop_
_entity.id
_entity.type
_entity.pdbx_description
1 polymer ?
#
loop_
_entity_poly.entity_id
_entity_poly.type
_entity_poly.pdbx_seq_one_letter_code
_entity_poly.pdbx_strand_id
1 'polypeptide(L)'
;MSEFNIQLKNCNSIENGSIKIIENSLNIKYAINGTGKSTSSKAIEYAVNDKNNATSDLLKLKPFKYRNESDTNNPKVIGIETISSIAVFNEDYVNQIVLQPNDVLKNSFDIFINNDDYKNGMSEINELIIEISKTFDENQDIEIMLNDLNELLQSFGNAKGLSKSSIFFKGVGKGNLVENIPEELVVYKDFIKNEKNITWLKWQMSGKDYLDISSCCPFCTSSDIEEKKETILTVEKKYDSKLIEHLNKVIQTVSKLKAYFTQDTYDNIISISKNVDGLKKEEENFLLEIKEQVNTLIDKLINIKRLGFQSLKDFDKVDTIIKDLKINIEYINHLNTETTSQKINKINDSLESILQKSGQLQGKVRLQKIRIEETIKTYKDEINDFLKYAGYNYSVNIEEDVSKQTYSMKLKHNDFIDSNIDNARNHLSYGEKNAFALILFMYDVLKNNQQLIILDDPISSFDKNKKFAIIEKLFRGDNSFKNKTVLMLTHDFEPIVDIILHHSDIFNVVKPNAYFLENIDGILSEKSISKNDIKTFLEIAQENILSLDEQINKLIYLRRLNEVTNNKGLVYQLLSNIFHKREVPKYQSSTEDRDMTETEINDASEEIKNSINEPFVYSVCFQNINDNNELIRLYEKTTNNYEKLQIYRVLNNNNHNNRTIRKFINETFHIENDYIYQLNPCVYQTVPNYIIKECDKDIEIIKQTSN
;
A
#
# COMPACT_ATOMS: atom_id res chain seq x y z
N MET A 1 -29.96 -7.55 11.49
CA MET A 1 -28.78 -6.78 11.04
C MET A 1 -28.94 -6.56 9.55
N SER A 2 -28.50 -5.42 9.02
CA SER A 2 -28.39 -5.20 7.59
C SER A 2 -27.41 -6.21 6.98
N GLU A 3 -27.66 -6.61 5.74
CA GLU A 3 -26.86 -7.58 5.01
C GLU A 3 -26.67 -7.15 3.55
N PHE A 4 -25.47 -7.39 3.02
CA PHE A 4 -25.18 -7.29 1.60
C PHE A 4 -25.31 -8.68 0.97
N ASN A 5 -26.16 -8.79 -0.05
CA ASN A 5 -26.28 -10.01 -0.85
C ASN A 5 -25.61 -9.73 -2.21
N ILE A 6 -24.32 -10.03 -2.28
CA ILE A 6 -23.49 -9.70 -3.44
C ILE A 6 -23.60 -10.82 -4.45
N GLN A 7 -24.08 -10.52 -5.66
CA GLN A 7 -24.11 -11.47 -6.78
C GLN A 7 -22.89 -11.26 -7.67
N LEU A 8 -22.20 -12.34 -8.01
CA LEU A 8 -21.04 -12.37 -8.89
C LEU A 8 -21.41 -13.12 -10.17
N LYS A 9 -21.18 -12.50 -11.33
CA LYS A 9 -21.44 -13.12 -12.65
C LYS A 9 -20.24 -12.95 -13.55
N ASN A 10 -19.83 -14.03 -14.21
CA ASN A 10 -18.72 -14.06 -15.15
C ASN A 10 -17.44 -13.39 -14.59
N CYS A 11 -17.02 -13.72 -13.37
CA CYS A 11 -15.77 -13.24 -12.78
C CYS A 11 -14.77 -14.41 -12.70
N ASN A 12 -13.74 -14.44 -13.54
CA ASN A 12 -12.71 -15.50 -13.62
C ASN A 12 -13.30 -16.93 -13.55
N SER A 13 -13.17 -17.59 -12.40
CA SER A 13 -13.63 -18.96 -12.13
C SER A 13 -15.08 -19.05 -11.63
N ILE A 14 -15.78 -17.92 -11.51
CA ILE A 14 -17.17 -17.81 -11.05
C ILE A 14 -18.03 -17.38 -12.24
N GLU A 15 -18.89 -18.26 -12.71
CA GLU A 15 -19.88 -17.98 -13.75
C GLU A 15 -21.11 -17.28 -13.18
N ASN A 16 -21.61 -17.78 -12.05
CA ASN A 16 -22.72 -17.17 -11.33
C ASN A 16 -22.67 -17.57 -9.84
N GLY A 17 -23.10 -16.70 -8.94
CA GLY A 17 -23.23 -17.05 -7.53
C GLY A 17 -23.48 -15.85 -6.66
N SER A 18 -23.68 -16.09 -5.36
CA SER A 18 -23.92 -15.05 -4.38
C SER A 18 -23.20 -15.30 -3.07
N ILE A 19 -22.74 -14.21 -2.45
CA ILE A 19 -22.12 -14.21 -1.12
C ILE A 19 -22.88 -13.24 -0.23
N LYS A 20 -23.23 -13.69 0.98
CA LYS A 20 -23.83 -12.85 2.01
C LYS A 20 -22.78 -12.26 2.95
N ILE A 21 -22.88 -10.97 3.23
CA ILE A 21 -22.05 -10.24 4.19
C ILE A 21 -22.96 -9.52 5.18
N ILE A 22 -22.87 -9.85 6.46
CA ILE A 22 -23.64 -9.21 7.53
C ILE A 22 -22.87 -7.99 8.04
N GLU A 23 -23.52 -6.83 8.09
CA GLU A 23 -22.89 -5.60 8.55
C GLU A 23 -22.49 -5.65 10.02
N ASN A 24 -21.41 -4.93 10.36
CA ASN A 24 -20.86 -4.80 11.72
C ASN A 24 -20.55 -6.16 12.36
N SER A 25 -20.06 -7.09 11.55
CA SER A 25 -19.71 -8.44 11.96
C SER A 25 -18.51 -9.00 11.20
N LEU A 26 -17.90 -10.03 11.78
CA LEU A 26 -16.88 -10.86 11.12
C LEU A 26 -17.55 -11.96 10.28
N ASN A 27 -17.42 -11.88 8.96
CA ASN A 27 -17.95 -12.84 7.99
C ASN A 27 -16.80 -13.73 7.50
N ILE A 28 -16.73 -14.96 8.00
CA ILE A 28 -15.69 -15.93 7.65
C ILE A 28 -16.21 -16.82 6.52
N LYS A 29 -15.49 -16.85 5.40
CA LYS A 29 -15.79 -17.72 4.26
C LYS A 29 -14.63 -18.70 4.08
N TYR A 30 -14.86 -19.93 4.53
CA TYR A 30 -13.91 -21.01 4.43
C TYR A 30 -14.11 -21.77 3.11
N ALA A 31 -13.03 -21.97 2.35
CA ALA A 31 -13.10 -22.65 1.07
C ALA A 31 -11.77 -23.29 0.71
N ILE A 32 -11.85 -24.45 0.06
CA ILE A 32 -10.69 -25.07 -0.59
C ILE A 32 -10.08 -24.16 -1.67
N ASN A 33 -8.85 -24.47 -2.07
CA ASN A 33 -8.17 -23.72 -3.12
C ASN A 33 -8.85 -23.94 -4.47
N GLY A 34 -8.98 -22.87 -5.25
CA GLY A 34 -9.67 -22.89 -6.55
C GLY A 34 -11.16 -22.53 -6.52
N THR A 35 -11.80 -22.41 -5.35
CA THR A 35 -13.24 -22.07 -5.25
C THR A 35 -13.58 -20.65 -5.74
N GLY A 36 -12.61 -19.74 -5.75
CA GLY A 36 -12.81 -18.35 -6.18
C GLY A 36 -12.79 -17.30 -5.05
N LYS A 37 -12.12 -17.58 -3.92
CA LYS A 37 -11.89 -16.63 -2.80
C LYS A 37 -11.34 -15.28 -3.30
N SER A 38 -10.10 -15.27 -3.80
CA SER A 38 -9.46 -14.06 -4.31
C SER A 38 -10.20 -13.43 -5.49
N THR A 39 -10.91 -14.23 -6.30
CA THR A 39 -11.78 -13.71 -7.37
C THR A 39 -12.94 -12.92 -6.80
N SER A 40 -13.57 -13.41 -5.73
CA SER A 40 -14.66 -12.73 -5.03
C SER A 40 -14.17 -11.42 -4.40
N SER A 41 -13.01 -11.46 -3.74
CA SER A 41 -12.34 -10.27 -3.19
C SER A 41 -12.13 -9.19 -4.26
N LYS A 42 -11.43 -9.54 -5.35
CA LYS A 42 -11.14 -8.62 -6.46
C LYS A 42 -12.38 -8.12 -7.17
N ALA A 43 -13.40 -8.97 -7.33
CA ALA A 43 -14.65 -8.57 -7.97
C ALA A 43 -15.38 -7.49 -7.17
N ILE A 44 -15.44 -7.63 -5.84
CA ILE A 44 -16.04 -6.63 -4.96
C ILE A 44 -15.22 -5.34 -4.98
N GLU A 45 -13.90 -5.45 -4.84
CA GLU A 45 -12.97 -4.30 -4.90
C GLU A 45 -13.11 -3.52 -6.19
N TYR A 46 -13.02 -4.19 -7.35
CA TYR A 46 -13.10 -3.54 -8.66
C TYR A 46 -14.48 -2.96 -8.94
N ALA A 47 -15.56 -3.63 -8.50
CA ALA A 47 -16.90 -3.09 -8.68
C ALA A 47 -17.13 -1.81 -7.87
N VAL A 48 -16.60 -1.73 -6.64
CA VAL A 48 -16.64 -0.50 -5.84
C VAL A 48 -15.75 0.58 -6.45
N ASN A 49 -14.56 0.22 -6.95
CA ASN A 49 -13.66 1.16 -7.62
C ASN A 49 -14.27 1.76 -8.90
N ASP A 50 -14.82 0.91 -9.78
CA ASP A 50 -15.47 1.32 -11.04
C ASP A 50 -16.66 2.25 -10.77
N LYS A 51 -17.44 1.96 -9.71
CA LYS A 51 -18.53 2.83 -9.26
C LYS A 51 -18.05 4.21 -8.82
N ASN A 52 -16.94 4.28 -8.07
CA ASN A 52 -16.47 5.51 -7.44
C ASN A 52 -15.60 6.37 -8.36
N ASN A 53 -14.82 5.75 -9.24
CA ASN A 53 -13.74 6.40 -10.01
C ASN A 53 -13.93 6.34 -11.53
N ALA A 54 -15.09 5.87 -12.02
CA ALA A 54 -15.40 5.70 -13.44
C ALA A 54 -14.34 4.88 -14.21
N THR A 55 -13.73 3.91 -13.53
CA THR A 55 -12.79 2.95 -14.11
C THR A 55 -13.53 1.76 -14.75
N SER A 56 -12.78 0.82 -15.33
CA SER A 56 -13.34 -0.43 -15.87
C SER A 56 -12.46 -1.62 -15.46
N ASP A 57 -11.98 -1.60 -14.22
CA ASP A 57 -11.11 -2.63 -13.65
C ASP A 57 -11.82 -3.98 -13.57
N LEU A 58 -13.13 -4.00 -13.37
CA LEU A 58 -13.90 -5.23 -13.27
C LEU A 58 -13.78 -6.08 -14.55
N LEU A 59 -13.60 -5.46 -15.72
CA LEU A 59 -13.35 -6.16 -17.00
C LEU A 59 -12.08 -7.02 -16.98
N LYS A 60 -11.10 -6.72 -16.13
CA LYS A 60 -9.88 -7.52 -15.97
C LYS A 60 -10.18 -8.94 -15.48
N LEU A 61 -11.33 -9.15 -14.83
CA LEU A 61 -11.78 -10.44 -14.33
C LEU A 61 -12.58 -11.22 -15.38
N LYS A 62 -12.51 -10.87 -16.66
CA LYS A 62 -13.20 -11.62 -17.72
C LYS A 62 -12.76 -13.09 -17.73
N PRO A 63 -13.69 -14.05 -17.69
CA PRO A 63 -13.37 -15.47 -17.69
C PRO A 63 -12.54 -15.81 -18.92
N PHE A 64 -11.52 -16.64 -18.75
CA PHE A 64 -10.57 -16.94 -19.82
C PHE A 64 -11.27 -17.49 -21.08
N LYS A 65 -12.33 -18.30 -20.88
CA LYS A 65 -13.16 -18.86 -21.96
C LYS A 65 -13.85 -17.82 -22.86
N TYR A 66 -14.03 -16.59 -22.38
CA TYR A 66 -14.68 -15.50 -23.10
C TYR A 66 -13.71 -14.40 -23.56
N ARG A 67 -12.38 -14.60 -23.50
CA ARG A 67 -11.40 -13.55 -23.86
C ARG A 67 -11.50 -13.03 -25.30
N ASN A 68 -12.00 -13.85 -26.22
CA ASN A 68 -12.18 -13.47 -27.61
C ASN A 68 -13.50 -12.72 -27.87
N GLU A 69 -14.38 -12.67 -26.88
CA GLU A 69 -15.61 -11.90 -26.95
C GLU A 69 -15.33 -10.51 -26.35
N SER A 70 -15.58 -9.43 -27.08
CA SER A 70 -15.36 -8.07 -26.55
C SER A 70 -16.53 -7.64 -25.65
N ASP A 71 -17.76 -7.77 -26.17
CA ASP A 71 -18.92 -7.07 -25.62
C ASP A 71 -19.91 -7.99 -24.87
N THR A 72 -19.73 -9.31 -24.98
CA THR A 72 -20.57 -10.32 -24.31
C THR A 72 -19.84 -10.95 -23.13
N ASN A 73 -20.62 -11.50 -22.19
CA ASN A 73 -20.10 -12.23 -21.03
C ASN A 73 -19.08 -11.45 -20.19
N ASN A 74 -19.26 -10.14 -20.10
CA ASN A 74 -18.47 -9.28 -19.24
C ASN A 74 -18.78 -9.55 -17.75
N PRO A 75 -17.79 -9.42 -16.86
CA PRO A 75 -18.00 -9.60 -15.43
C PRO A 75 -19.00 -8.58 -14.89
N LYS A 76 -19.85 -9.01 -13.96
CA LYS A 76 -20.85 -8.16 -13.32
C LYS A 76 -20.97 -8.49 -11.84
N VAL A 77 -21.00 -7.44 -11.02
CA VAL A 77 -21.25 -7.51 -9.59
C VAL A 77 -22.50 -6.70 -9.26
N ILE A 78 -23.41 -7.26 -8.45
CA ILE A 78 -24.67 -6.64 -8.04
C ILE A 78 -24.76 -6.71 -6.51
N GLY A 79 -25.40 -5.74 -5.85
CA GLY A 79 -25.55 -5.74 -4.38
C GLY A 79 -24.44 -4.98 -3.65
N ILE A 80 -23.72 -4.11 -4.36
CA ILE A 80 -22.63 -3.24 -3.83
C ILE A 80 -23.00 -1.76 -3.82
N GLU A 81 -24.27 -1.43 -4.10
CA GLU A 81 -24.74 -0.06 -4.33
C GLU A 81 -24.50 0.82 -3.10
N THR A 82 -24.71 0.27 -1.91
CA THR A 82 -24.55 0.93 -0.60
C THR A 82 -23.12 0.94 -0.06
N ILE A 83 -22.16 0.28 -0.73
CA ILE A 83 -20.76 0.17 -0.28
C ILE A 83 -19.93 1.31 -0.87
N SER A 84 -19.64 2.36 -0.09
CA SER A 84 -18.89 3.54 -0.55
C SER A 84 -17.38 3.39 -0.46
N SER A 85 -16.87 2.59 0.48
CA SER A 85 -15.43 2.49 0.73
C SER A 85 -15.03 1.08 1.15
N ILE A 86 -13.88 0.64 0.65
CA ILE A 86 -13.37 -0.71 0.85
C ILE A 86 -11.85 -0.70 1.06
N ALA A 87 -11.36 -1.58 1.92
CA ALA A 87 -9.95 -1.90 2.00
C ALA A 87 -9.73 -3.41 1.91
N VAL A 88 -8.71 -3.82 1.16
CA VAL A 88 -8.39 -5.21 0.88
C VAL A 88 -6.98 -5.51 1.35
N PHE A 89 -6.84 -6.51 2.22
CA PHE A 89 -5.56 -7.12 2.52
C PHE A 89 -5.35 -8.32 1.59
N ASN A 90 -4.32 -8.25 0.75
CA ASN A 90 -3.93 -9.28 -0.20
C ASN A 90 -2.41 -9.21 -0.46
N GLU A 91 -1.89 -10.06 -1.35
CA GLU A 91 -0.47 -10.07 -1.71
C GLU A 91 0.03 -8.73 -2.31
N ASP A 92 -0.82 -8.02 -3.06
CA ASP A 92 -0.48 -6.71 -3.63
C ASP A 92 -0.24 -5.67 -2.52
N TYR A 93 -1.05 -5.68 -1.46
CA TYR A 93 -0.89 -4.82 -0.29
C TYR A 93 0.44 -5.10 0.46
N VAL A 94 0.72 -6.38 0.73
CA VAL A 94 1.97 -6.80 1.40
C VAL A 94 3.19 -6.31 0.62
N ASN A 95 3.15 -6.45 -0.70
CA ASN A 95 4.21 -6.01 -1.60
C ASN A 95 4.33 -4.48 -1.70
N GLN A 96 3.32 -3.69 -1.37
CA GLN A 96 3.43 -2.22 -1.44
C GLN A 96 3.99 -1.61 -0.17
N ILE A 97 3.69 -2.19 1.00
CA ILE A 97 3.94 -1.54 2.29
C ILE A 97 5.27 -1.91 2.94
N VAL A 98 5.73 -3.16 2.85
CA VAL A 98 6.95 -3.62 3.56
C VAL A 98 8.25 -3.36 2.75
N LEU A 99 8.20 -2.54 1.69
CA LEU A 99 9.30 -2.38 0.72
C LEU A 99 10.01 -1.03 0.72
N GLN A 100 9.66 -0.12 1.63
CA GLN A 100 10.29 1.19 1.68
C GLN A 100 11.65 1.07 2.43
N PRO A 101 12.77 1.55 1.84
CA PRO A 101 14.10 1.37 2.44
C PRO A 101 14.25 1.96 3.85
N ASN A 102 13.55 3.07 4.13
CA ASN A 102 13.74 3.89 5.32
C ASN A 102 12.46 4.06 6.17
N ASP A 103 11.35 3.44 5.82
CA ASP A 103 10.09 3.51 6.58
C ASP A 103 9.42 2.15 6.52
N VAL A 104 8.93 1.62 7.64
CA VAL A 104 8.26 0.30 7.65
C VAL A 104 6.87 0.41 7.03
N LEU A 105 6.26 1.59 7.11
CA LEU A 105 4.91 1.86 6.61
C LEU A 105 4.90 3.17 5.83
N LYS A 106 4.44 3.13 4.59
CA LYS A 106 4.19 4.36 3.82
C LYS A 106 3.18 5.22 4.58
N ASN A 107 3.49 6.50 4.78
CA ASN A 107 2.66 7.46 5.51
C ASN A 107 2.45 7.10 7.00
N SER A 108 3.49 6.54 7.67
CA SER A 108 3.50 6.32 9.14
C SER A 108 2.98 7.51 9.94
N PHE A 109 3.37 8.73 9.57
CA PHE A 109 2.89 9.95 10.20
C PHE A 109 1.36 10.10 10.13
N ASP A 110 0.76 9.85 8.96
CA ASP A 110 -0.68 10.04 8.78
C ASP A 110 -1.50 9.01 9.56
N ILE A 111 -0.99 7.78 9.64
CA ILE A 111 -1.66 6.66 10.30
C ILE A 111 -1.56 6.81 11.82
N PHE A 112 -0.37 7.08 12.35
CA PHE A 112 -0.13 7.05 13.79
C PHE A 112 -0.23 8.40 14.47
N ILE A 113 -0.02 9.52 13.78
CA ILE A 113 0.10 10.84 14.43
C ILE A 113 -0.95 11.84 13.94
N ASN A 114 -1.29 11.88 12.65
CA ASN A 114 -2.23 12.85 12.06
C ASN A 114 -3.71 12.56 12.39
N ASN A 115 -4.02 12.31 13.66
CA ASN A 115 -5.36 12.17 14.20
C ASN A 115 -6.06 13.52 14.40
N ASP A 116 -7.34 13.50 14.76
CA ASP A 116 -8.12 14.72 14.89
C ASP A 116 -7.60 15.60 16.04
N ASP A 117 -7.09 15.01 17.12
CA ASP A 117 -6.45 15.73 18.22
C ASP A 117 -5.18 16.47 17.78
N TYR A 118 -4.36 15.83 16.93
CA TYR A 118 -3.20 16.45 16.32
C TYR A 118 -3.60 17.64 15.44
N LYS A 119 -4.60 17.46 14.57
CA LYS A 119 -5.12 18.53 13.69
C LYS A 119 -5.69 19.69 14.49
N ASN A 120 -6.47 19.39 15.54
CA ASN A 120 -7.04 20.39 16.43
C ASN A 120 -5.93 21.18 17.12
N GLY A 121 -4.91 20.52 17.68
CA GLY A 121 -3.79 21.22 18.30
C GLY A 121 -2.95 22.05 17.32
N MET A 122 -2.78 21.59 16.08
CA MET A 122 -2.18 22.40 15.01
C MET A 122 -3.03 23.63 14.66
N SER A 123 -4.36 23.49 14.59
CA SER A 123 -5.28 24.62 14.38
C SER A 123 -5.16 25.66 15.49
N GLU A 124 -5.16 25.22 16.76
CA GLU A 124 -5.01 26.12 17.92
C GLU A 124 -3.70 26.90 17.88
N ILE A 125 -2.60 26.28 17.44
CA ILE A 125 -1.30 26.96 17.26
C ILE A 125 -1.38 27.95 16.09
N ASN A 126 -1.92 27.54 14.95
CA ASN A 126 -2.04 28.37 13.76
C ASN A 126 -2.94 29.60 13.99
N GLU A 127 -4.00 29.46 14.78
CA GLU A 127 -4.87 30.57 15.19
C GLU A 127 -4.12 31.65 15.98
N LEU A 128 -3.18 31.25 16.84
CA LEU A 128 -2.39 32.19 17.64
C LEU A 128 -1.37 32.98 16.80
N ILE A 129 -0.97 32.45 15.64
CA ILE A 129 0.00 33.08 14.74
C ILE A 129 -0.62 33.57 13.42
N ILE A 130 -1.95 33.48 13.28
CA ILE A 130 -2.68 33.79 12.04
C ILE A 130 -2.43 35.21 11.55
N GLU A 131 -2.12 36.13 12.46
CA GLU A 131 -1.80 37.53 12.15
C GLU A 131 -0.56 37.66 11.26
N ILE A 132 0.45 36.78 11.39
CA ILE A 132 1.58 36.75 10.45
C ILE A 132 1.10 36.39 9.05
N SER A 133 0.33 35.30 8.92
CA SER A 133 -0.17 34.85 7.61
C SER A 133 -1.02 35.95 6.96
N LYS A 134 -1.94 36.56 7.71
CA LYS A 134 -2.73 37.70 7.24
C LYS A 134 -1.87 38.87 6.79
N THR A 135 -0.81 39.21 7.53
CA THR A 135 0.09 40.30 7.13
C THR A 135 0.76 40.03 5.79
N PHE A 136 1.15 38.79 5.47
CA PHE A 136 1.67 38.45 4.15
C PHE A 136 0.58 38.40 3.07
N ASP A 137 -0.61 37.87 3.38
CA ASP A 137 -1.72 37.71 2.43
C ASP A 137 -2.37 39.06 2.05
N GLU A 138 -2.58 39.94 3.03
CA GLU A 138 -3.22 41.26 2.86
C GLU A 138 -2.25 42.31 2.29
N ASN A 139 -0.93 42.08 2.38
CA ASN A 139 0.08 43.00 1.87
C ASN A 139 0.90 42.33 0.77
N GLN A 140 0.30 42.16 -0.43
CA GLN A 140 0.98 41.63 -1.61
C GLN A 140 2.30 42.36 -1.91
N ASP A 141 2.41 43.64 -1.57
CA ASP A 141 3.64 44.41 -1.72
C ASP A 141 4.83 43.86 -0.91
N ILE A 142 4.59 43.17 0.20
CA ILE A 142 5.64 42.49 1.00
C ILE A 142 6.13 41.25 0.24
N GLU A 143 5.22 40.49 -0.37
CA GLU A 143 5.61 39.36 -1.23
C GLU A 143 6.38 39.81 -2.47
N ILE A 144 5.93 40.89 -3.12
CA ILE A 144 6.63 41.48 -4.27
C ILE A 144 8.04 41.90 -3.86
N MET A 145 8.19 42.60 -2.73
CA MET A 145 9.50 42.97 -2.20
C MET A 145 10.37 41.75 -1.93
N LEU A 146 9.85 40.71 -1.28
CA LEU A 146 10.60 39.49 -1.00
C LEU A 146 11.05 38.79 -2.31
N ASN A 147 10.21 38.77 -3.34
CA ASN A 147 10.54 38.20 -4.64
C ASN A 147 11.61 39.02 -5.37
N ASP A 148 11.48 40.35 -5.39
CA ASP A 148 12.46 41.24 -6.01
C ASP A 148 13.83 41.16 -5.31
N LEU A 149 13.85 41.09 -3.97
CA LEU A 149 15.07 40.90 -3.19
C LEU A 149 15.73 39.55 -3.47
N ASN A 150 14.93 38.47 -3.60
CA ASN A 150 15.44 37.15 -3.98
C ASN A 150 16.02 37.15 -5.41
N GLU A 151 15.39 37.83 -6.36
CA GLU A 151 15.91 37.97 -7.73
C GLU A 151 17.28 38.68 -7.73
N LEU A 152 17.43 39.71 -6.91
CA LEU A 152 18.72 40.38 -6.71
C LEU A 152 19.76 39.45 -6.06
N LEU A 153 19.39 38.73 -5.00
CA LEU A 153 20.30 37.79 -4.32
C LEU A 153 20.81 36.70 -5.29
N GLN A 154 19.92 36.14 -6.10
CA GLN A 154 20.29 35.17 -7.15
C GLN A 154 21.26 35.77 -8.19
N SER A 155 21.11 37.06 -8.50
CA SER A 155 22.01 37.76 -9.43
C SER A 155 23.45 37.89 -8.91
N PHE A 156 23.63 37.92 -7.58
CA PHE A 156 24.96 37.84 -6.92
C PHE A 156 25.54 36.42 -6.87
N GLY A 157 24.70 35.38 -6.96
CA GLY A 157 25.09 33.96 -6.91
C GLY A 157 25.50 33.46 -5.52
N ASN A 158 25.75 32.16 -5.40
CA ASN A 158 25.86 31.45 -4.11
C ASN A 158 27.26 31.48 -3.46
N ALA A 159 28.26 32.12 -4.07
CA ALA A 159 29.60 32.18 -3.50
C ALA A 159 29.68 33.17 -2.33
N LYS A 160 30.61 32.93 -1.38
CA LYS A 160 30.91 33.86 -0.27
C LYS A 160 31.44 35.22 -0.74
N GLY A 161 32.07 35.28 -1.90
CA GLY A 161 32.47 36.52 -2.57
C GLY A 161 31.66 36.78 -3.83
N LEU A 162 31.99 37.85 -4.56
CA LEU A 162 31.35 38.15 -5.82
C LEU A 162 31.84 37.16 -6.89
N SER A 163 31.05 36.12 -7.15
CA SER A 163 31.47 35.07 -8.08
C SER A 163 31.68 35.63 -9.48
N LYS A 164 32.81 35.28 -10.13
CA LYS A 164 33.05 35.61 -11.54
C LYS A 164 31.99 35.03 -12.49
N SER A 165 31.27 33.99 -12.04
CA SER A 165 30.16 33.39 -12.79
C SER A 165 28.80 34.07 -12.58
N SER A 166 28.67 34.94 -11.57
CA SER A 166 27.42 35.65 -11.23
C SER A 166 26.99 36.60 -12.33
N ILE A 167 25.69 36.87 -12.40
CA ILE A 167 25.11 37.82 -13.36
C ILE A 167 25.64 39.22 -13.07
N PHE A 168 25.77 39.57 -11.78
CA PHE A 168 26.31 40.85 -11.35
C PHE A 168 27.76 41.05 -11.83
N PHE A 169 28.68 40.11 -11.55
CA PHE A 169 30.07 40.22 -12.00
C PHE A 169 30.20 40.22 -13.52
N LYS A 170 29.40 39.42 -14.23
CA LYS A 170 29.42 39.40 -15.70
C LYS A 170 28.87 40.69 -16.32
N GLY A 171 27.87 41.31 -15.68
CA GLY A 171 27.28 42.56 -16.15
C GLY A 171 28.18 43.77 -15.91
N VAL A 172 28.72 43.92 -14.70
CA VAL A 172 29.43 45.16 -14.29
C VAL A 172 30.94 44.98 -14.09
N GLY A 173 31.45 43.76 -13.98
CA GLY A 173 32.85 43.50 -13.62
C GLY A 173 33.89 43.80 -14.71
N LYS A 174 33.48 43.94 -15.98
CA LYS A 174 34.38 44.25 -17.11
C LYS A 174 34.22 45.69 -17.66
N GLY A 175 33.40 46.52 -17.03
CA GLY A 175 33.09 47.89 -17.47
C GLY A 175 31.93 47.99 -18.46
N ASN A 176 31.28 49.15 -18.51
CA ASN A 176 30.09 49.44 -19.32
C ASN A 176 30.45 50.15 -20.64
N LEU A 177 30.60 49.35 -21.70
CA LEU A 177 30.84 49.82 -23.07
C LEU A 177 29.58 50.33 -23.78
N VAL A 178 28.39 50.22 -23.18
CA VAL A 178 27.12 50.71 -23.77
C VAL A 178 27.01 52.22 -23.58
N GLU A 179 27.37 52.74 -22.39
CA GLU A 179 27.39 54.17 -22.15
C GLU A 179 28.61 54.87 -22.76
N ASN A 180 29.75 54.18 -22.77
CA ASN A 180 31.04 54.70 -23.23
C ASN A 180 31.54 53.91 -24.45
N ILE A 181 31.01 54.27 -25.60
CA ILE A 181 31.31 53.62 -26.89
C ILE A 181 32.73 53.99 -27.32
N PRO A 182 33.61 53.02 -27.69
CA PRO A 182 34.92 53.31 -28.24
C PRO A 182 34.85 54.29 -29.42
N GLU A 183 35.81 55.22 -29.55
CA GLU A 183 35.79 56.26 -30.59
C GLU A 183 35.53 55.70 -32.01
N GLU A 184 36.15 54.55 -32.29
CA GLU A 184 36.03 53.82 -33.56
C GLU A 184 34.60 53.31 -33.85
N LEU A 185 33.76 53.14 -32.83
CA LEU A 185 32.40 52.56 -32.91
C LEU A 185 31.29 53.57 -32.65
N VAL A 186 31.63 54.86 -32.47
CA VAL A 186 30.65 55.94 -32.22
C VAL A 186 29.58 56.03 -33.32
N VAL A 187 29.92 55.64 -34.55
CA VAL A 187 28.96 55.56 -35.67
C VAL A 187 27.76 54.64 -35.37
N TYR A 188 27.92 53.64 -34.50
CA TYR A 188 26.85 52.72 -34.09
C TYR A 188 26.14 53.14 -32.80
N LYS A 189 26.37 54.36 -32.30
CA LYS A 189 25.83 54.85 -31.03
C LYS A 189 24.33 54.65 -30.88
N ASP A 190 23.58 54.98 -31.93
CA ASP A 190 22.12 54.89 -31.90
C ASP A 190 21.62 53.44 -31.80
N PHE A 191 22.42 52.47 -32.24
CA PHE A 191 22.12 51.03 -32.14
C PHE A 191 22.62 50.43 -30.83
N ILE A 192 23.80 50.85 -30.36
CA ILE A 192 24.41 50.37 -29.11
C ILE A 192 23.60 50.84 -27.89
N LYS A 193 23.12 52.08 -27.89
CA LYS A 193 22.28 52.65 -26.82
C LYS A 193 20.78 52.35 -26.96
N ASN A 194 20.37 51.67 -28.05
CA ASN A 194 18.96 51.33 -28.24
C ASN A 194 18.51 50.20 -27.30
N GLU A 195 17.21 50.15 -26.98
CA GLU A 195 16.61 49.00 -26.28
C GLU A 195 16.79 47.67 -27.05
N LYS A 196 16.91 47.73 -28.38
CA LYS A 196 17.16 46.57 -29.25
C LYS A 196 18.65 46.23 -29.43
N ASN A 197 19.55 46.76 -28.59
CA ASN A 197 21.00 46.58 -28.74
C ASN A 197 21.45 45.10 -28.76
N ILE A 198 20.87 44.23 -27.95
CA ILE A 198 21.19 42.78 -27.93
C ILE A 198 20.84 42.12 -29.27
N THR A 199 19.63 42.37 -29.78
CA THR A 199 19.18 41.85 -31.09
C THR A 199 20.03 42.38 -32.22
N TRP A 200 20.41 43.66 -32.17
CA TRP A 200 21.29 44.27 -33.15
C TRP A 200 22.70 43.67 -33.11
N LEU A 201 23.28 43.44 -31.93
CA LEU A 201 24.59 42.79 -31.79
C LEU A 201 24.58 41.36 -32.30
N LYS A 202 23.55 40.57 -31.98
CA LYS A 202 23.39 39.20 -32.51
C LYS A 202 23.28 39.21 -34.03
N TRP A 203 22.54 40.19 -34.59
CA TRP A 203 22.44 40.39 -36.02
C TRP A 203 23.78 40.78 -36.65
N GLN A 204 24.54 41.70 -36.06
CA GLN A 204 25.89 42.07 -36.52
C GLN A 204 26.85 40.88 -36.51
N MET A 205 26.87 40.11 -35.41
CA MET A 205 27.71 38.92 -35.27
C MET A 205 27.36 37.83 -36.30
N SER A 206 26.08 37.69 -36.66
CA SER A 206 25.64 36.73 -37.68
C SER A 206 25.79 37.28 -39.10
N GLY A 207 25.71 38.61 -39.26
CA GLY A 207 25.81 39.33 -40.52
C GLY A 207 27.23 39.35 -41.10
N LYS A 208 28.25 39.18 -40.25
CA LYS A 208 29.66 39.16 -40.66
C LYS A 208 29.97 38.08 -41.70
N ASP A 209 29.30 36.92 -41.62
CA ASP A 209 29.56 35.78 -42.50
C ASP A 209 29.25 36.13 -43.97
N TYR A 210 28.45 37.17 -44.20
CA TYR A 210 28.12 37.68 -45.53
C TYR A 210 29.15 38.68 -46.08
N LEU A 211 30.05 39.21 -45.24
CA LEU A 211 31.10 40.18 -45.65
C LEU A 211 32.22 39.55 -46.48
N ASP A 212 32.32 38.22 -46.50
CA ASP A 212 33.30 37.48 -47.31
C ASP A 212 32.71 36.96 -48.63
N ILE A 213 31.41 37.16 -48.85
CA ILE A 213 30.69 36.70 -50.05
C ILE A 213 30.72 37.76 -51.16
N SER A 214 30.63 39.04 -50.82
CA SER A 214 30.56 40.14 -51.77
C SER A 214 31.12 41.43 -51.16
N SER A 215 31.67 42.31 -52.01
CA SER A 215 32.05 43.68 -51.66
C SER A 215 30.86 44.66 -51.63
N CYS A 216 29.63 44.16 -51.70
CA CYS A 216 28.40 44.94 -51.57
C CYS A 216 27.71 44.63 -50.25
N CYS A 217 27.10 45.65 -49.62
CA CYS A 217 26.35 45.47 -48.38
C CYS A 217 25.16 44.51 -48.60
N PRO A 218 25.01 43.44 -47.79
CA PRO A 218 23.92 42.47 -47.94
C PRO A 218 22.53 43.05 -47.64
N PHE A 219 22.45 44.26 -47.06
CA PHE A 219 21.20 44.92 -46.72
C PHE A 219 20.79 46.02 -47.73
N CYS A 220 21.74 46.87 -48.13
CA CYS A 220 21.46 48.03 -49.00
C CYS A 220 22.20 48.01 -50.34
N THR A 221 22.97 46.95 -50.65
CA THR A 221 23.72 46.74 -51.91
C THR A 221 24.79 47.80 -52.23
N SER A 222 25.13 48.69 -51.30
CA SER A 222 26.19 49.69 -51.49
C SER A 222 27.58 49.04 -51.56
N SER A 223 28.42 49.52 -52.48
CA SER A 223 29.82 49.09 -52.65
C SER A 223 30.78 49.60 -51.55
N ASP A 224 30.35 50.57 -50.75
CA ASP A 224 31.21 51.26 -49.75
C ASP A 224 31.40 50.45 -48.46
N ILE A 225 31.01 49.16 -48.45
CA ILE A 225 31.12 48.31 -47.26
C ILE A 225 32.56 47.89 -46.99
N GLU A 226 33.41 47.80 -48.02
CA GLU A 226 34.81 47.42 -47.88
C GLU A 226 35.59 48.43 -47.03
N GLU A 227 35.32 49.73 -47.19
CA GLU A 227 35.89 50.81 -46.37
C GLU A 227 35.42 50.75 -44.90
N LYS A 228 34.28 50.12 -44.64
CA LYS A 228 33.68 49.98 -43.30
C LYS A 228 33.89 48.60 -42.68
N LYS A 229 34.50 47.66 -43.42
CA LYS A 229 34.66 46.26 -43.03
C LYS A 229 35.43 46.12 -41.72
N GLU A 230 36.49 46.90 -41.55
CA GLU A 230 37.27 46.92 -40.31
C GLU A 230 36.43 47.41 -39.11
N THR A 231 35.67 48.49 -39.26
CA THR A 231 34.77 49.02 -38.23
C THR A 231 33.68 48.02 -37.84
N ILE A 232 33.12 47.27 -38.80
CA ILE A 232 32.13 46.21 -38.54
C ILE A 232 32.75 45.07 -37.73
N LEU A 233 33.96 44.62 -38.08
CA LEU A 233 34.67 43.56 -37.36
C LEU A 233 35.10 43.99 -35.95
N THR A 234 35.39 45.28 -35.74
CA THR A 234 35.73 45.82 -34.41
C THR A 234 34.56 45.74 -33.42
N VAL A 235 33.30 45.74 -33.89
CA VAL A 235 32.13 45.53 -33.02
C VAL A 235 32.22 44.19 -32.30
N GLU A 236 32.55 43.10 -33.01
CA GLU A 236 32.69 41.76 -32.41
C GLU A 236 33.90 41.66 -31.46
N LYS A 237 35.00 42.35 -31.79
CA LYS A 237 36.20 42.36 -30.93
C LYS A 237 35.97 43.06 -29.58
N LYS A 238 35.08 44.05 -29.54
CA LYS A 238 34.88 44.92 -28.36
C LYS A 238 33.60 44.63 -27.60
N TYR A 239 32.55 44.13 -28.26
CA TYR A 239 31.26 43.86 -27.64
C TYR A 239 30.94 42.36 -27.58
N ASP A 240 30.50 41.90 -26.41
CA ASP A 240 29.93 40.57 -26.20
C ASP A 240 28.44 40.71 -25.88
N SER A 241 27.59 40.16 -26.76
CA SER A 241 26.13 40.22 -26.62
C SER A 241 25.64 39.63 -25.28
N LYS A 242 26.35 38.65 -24.71
CA LYS A 242 25.99 38.05 -23.41
C LYS A 242 26.34 38.98 -22.23
N LEU A 243 27.42 39.76 -22.32
CA LEU A 243 27.77 40.73 -21.28
C LEU A 243 26.73 41.86 -21.21
N ILE A 244 26.25 42.34 -22.36
CA ILE A 244 25.20 43.37 -22.43
C ILE A 244 23.86 42.82 -21.93
N GLU A 245 23.54 41.56 -22.25
CA GLU A 245 22.36 40.88 -21.71
C GLU A 245 22.40 40.81 -20.17
N HIS A 246 23.56 40.46 -19.60
CA HIS A 246 23.75 40.45 -18.14
C HIS A 246 23.67 41.85 -17.52
N LEU A 247 24.27 42.87 -18.16
CA LEU A 247 24.21 44.26 -17.69
C LEU A 247 22.77 44.80 -17.68
N ASN A 248 22.02 44.61 -18.78
CA ASN A 248 20.61 45.01 -18.87
C ASN A 248 19.78 44.32 -17.79
N LYS A 249 20.05 43.03 -17.53
CA LYS A 249 19.37 42.28 -16.47
C LYS A 249 19.67 42.84 -15.08
N VAL A 250 20.94 43.17 -14.77
CA VAL A 250 21.31 43.80 -13.49
C VAL A 250 20.60 45.14 -13.32
N ILE A 251 20.62 45.99 -14.34
CA ILE A 251 19.96 47.31 -14.31
C ILE A 251 18.45 47.15 -14.10
N GLN A 252 17.82 46.20 -14.80
CA GLN A 252 16.39 45.91 -14.65
C GLN A 252 16.05 45.45 -13.23
N THR A 253 16.79 44.48 -12.68
CA THR A 253 16.57 43.97 -11.32
C THR A 253 16.79 45.05 -10.26
N VAL A 254 17.85 45.86 -10.38
CA VAL A 254 18.10 46.99 -9.46
C VAL A 254 17.02 48.07 -9.58
N SER A 255 16.51 48.33 -10.78
CA SER A 255 15.46 49.32 -11.01
C SER A 255 14.14 48.97 -10.35
N LYS A 256 13.78 47.67 -10.28
CA LYS A 256 12.61 47.20 -9.52
C LYS A 256 12.73 47.53 -8.03
N LEU A 257 13.95 47.47 -7.51
CA LEU A 257 14.24 47.69 -6.09
C LEU A 257 14.48 49.16 -5.72
N LYS A 258 14.33 50.10 -6.67
CA LYS A 258 14.58 51.54 -6.46
C LYS A 258 13.83 52.09 -5.24
N ALA A 259 12.59 51.66 -5.02
CA ALA A 259 11.77 52.15 -3.90
C ALA A 259 12.21 51.62 -2.54
N TYR A 260 13.09 50.60 -2.49
CA TYR A 260 13.54 49.95 -1.27
C TYR A 260 14.97 50.31 -0.88
N PHE A 261 15.79 50.76 -1.84
CA PHE A 261 17.15 51.24 -1.59
C PHE A 261 17.19 52.72 -1.21
N THR A 262 18.12 53.08 -0.32
CA THR A 262 18.42 54.50 -0.09
C THR A 262 18.93 55.15 -1.37
N GLN A 263 18.71 56.46 -1.52
CA GLN A 263 19.08 57.20 -2.73
C GLN A 263 20.58 57.04 -3.04
N ASP A 264 21.43 57.20 -2.04
CA ASP A 264 22.89 56.99 -2.18
C ASP A 264 23.23 55.57 -2.61
N THR A 265 22.56 54.55 -2.05
CA THR A 265 22.80 53.15 -2.43
C THR A 265 22.42 52.92 -3.88
N TYR A 266 21.23 53.37 -4.28
CA TYR A 266 20.75 53.22 -5.65
C TYR A 266 21.68 53.94 -6.65
N ASP A 267 22.06 55.18 -6.36
CA ASP A 267 22.93 55.97 -7.23
C ASP A 267 24.33 55.36 -7.31
N ASN A 268 24.87 54.82 -6.22
CA ASN A 268 26.14 54.10 -6.22
C ASN A 268 26.08 52.81 -7.06
N ILE A 269 25.01 52.01 -6.94
CA ILE A 269 24.85 50.80 -7.78
C ILE A 269 24.73 51.18 -9.26
N ILE A 270 23.96 52.23 -9.59
CA ILE A 270 23.83 52.73 -10.96
C ILE A 270 25.17 53.27 -11.47
N SER A 271 25.93 54.00 -10.65
CA SER A 271 27.26 54.50 -10.99
C SER A 271 28.23 53.35 -11.28
N ILE A 272 28.27 52.32 -10.41
CA ILE A 272 29.04 51.09 -10.62
C ILE A 272 28.63 50.42 -11.94
N SER A 273 27.32 50.39 -12.24
CA SER A 273 26.83 49.85 -13.51
C SER A 273 27.24 50.64 -14.75
N LYS A 274 27.68 51.89 -14.58
CA LYS A 274 28.13 52.80 -15.65
C LYS A 274 29.65 52.95 -15.70
N ASN A 275 30.38 52.34 -14.77
CA ASN A 275 31.83 52.49 -14.67
C ASN A 275 32.55 51.90 -15.90
N VAL A 276 33.62 52.55 -16.34
CA VAL A 276 34.38 52.25 -17.56
C VAL A 276 35.44 51.20 -17.28
N ASP A 277 36.11 51.35 -16.15
CA ASP A 277 37.09 50.41 -15.66
C ASP A 277 36.34 49.36 -14.83
N GLY A 278 36.73 48.08 -14.95
CA GLY A 278 36.11 47.01 -14.17
C GLY A 278 36.09 47.29 -12.67
N LEU A 279 35.28 46.52 -11.93
CA LEU A 279 35.03 46.72 -10.49
C LEU A 279 36.32 46.94 -9.68
N LYS A 280 36.38 48.06 -8.98
CA LYS A 280 37.40 48.34 -7.95
C LYS A 280 37.10 47.55 -6.68
N LYS A 281 38.10 47.37 -5.82
CA LYS A 281 37.96 46.57 -4.59
C LYS A 281 36.98 47.19 -3.60
N GLU A 282 36.93 48.52 -3.54
CA GLU A 282 35.98 49.27 -2.72
C GLU A 282 34.54 49.08 -3.21
N GLU A 283 34.32 49.05 -4.52
CA GLU A 283 33.02 48.80 -5.15
C GLU A 283 32.57 47.35 -4.95
N GLU A 284 33.50 46.38 -5.03
CA GLU A 284 33.23 44.98 -4.73
C GLU A 284 32.80 44.78 -3.27
N ASN A 285 33.51 45.41 -2.32
CA ASN A 285 33.16 45.34 -0.90
C ASN A 285 31.78 45.96 -0.62
N PHE A 286 31.47 47.09 -1.25
CA PHE A 286 30.16 47.74 -1.14
C PHE A 286 29.02 46.84 -1.65
N LEU A 287 29.22 46.17 -2.80
CA LEU A 287 28.25 45.22 -3.32
C LEU A 287 28.07 43.98 -2.43
N LEU A 288 29.15 43.51 -1.79
CA LEU A 288 29.08 42.41 -0.82
C LEU A 288 28.33 42.81 0.45
N GLU A 289 28.50 44.04 0.93
CA GLU A 289 27.73 44.57 2.06
C GLU A 289 26.22 44.62 1.76
N ILE A 290 25.84 45.09 0.56
CA ILE A 290 24.45 45.03 0.09
C ILE A 290 23.94 43.59 0.06
N LYS A 291 24.73 42.66 -0.49
CA LYS A 291 24.37 41.24 -0.56
C LYS A 291 24.08 40.66 0.83
N GLU A 292 24.94 40.92 1.82
CA GLU A 292 24.77 40.42 3.19
C GLU A 292 23.54 41.02 3.87
N GLN A 293 23.30 42.33 3.71
CA GLN A 293 22.10 42.98 4.25
C GLN A 293 20.80 42.46 3.61
N VAL A 294 20.80 42.28 2.27
CA VAL A 294 19.68 41.69 1.54
C VAL A 294 19.42 40.25 2.00
N ASN A 295 20.48 39.44 2.13
CA ASN A 295 20.36 38.06 2.59
C ASN A 295 19.79 37.99 4.01
N THR A 296 20.30 38.83 4.92
CA THR A 296 19.81 38.92 6.31
C THR A 296 18.32 39.25 6.37
N LEU A 297 17.87 40.21 5.54
CA LEU A 297 16.46 40.57 5.48
C LEU A 297 15.60 39.43 4.93
N ILE A 298 16.02 38.80 3.82
CA ILE A 298 15.33 37.66 3.22
C ILE A 298 15.21 36.51 4.23
N ASP A 299 16.30 36.15 4.90
CA ASP A 299 16.32 35.07 5.89
C ASP A 299 15.34 35.33 7.02
N LYS A 300 15.31 36.55 7.57
CA LYS A 300 14.31 36.93 8.59
C LYS A 300 12.88 36.84 8.06
N LEU A 301 12.60 37.39 6.88
CA LEU A 301 11.26 37.37 6.29
C LEU A 301 10.76 35.95 6.02
N ILE A 302 11.63 35.08 5.51
CA ILE A 302 11.30 33.66 5.26
C ILE A 302 11.02 32.93 6.58
N ASN A 303 11.84 33.15 7.61
CA ASN A 303 11.64 32.52 8.91
C ASN A 303 10.36 33.00 9.60
N ILE A 304 10.02 34.29 9.48
CA ILE A 304 8.75 34.83 9.97
C ILE A 304 7.58 34.19 9.20
N LYS A 305 7.65 34.13 7.87
CA LYS A 305 6.60 33.53 7.03
C LYS A 305 6.37 32.04 7.34
N ARG A 306 7.42 31.33 7.77
CA ARG A 306 7.39 29.90 8.12
C ARG A 306 7.12 29.63 9.60
N LEU A 307 6.82 30.66 10.39
CA LEU A 307 6.55 30.48 11.82
C LEU A 307 5.38 29.51 12.00
N GLY A 308 5.56 28.53 12.88
CA GLY A 308 4.58 27.48 13.14
C GLY A 308 5.08 26.48 14.17
N PHE A 309 4.34 25.38 14.36
CA PHE A 309 4.73 24.35 15.34
C PHE A 309 6.16 23.84 15.13
N GLN A 310 6.55 23.54 13.88
CA GLN A 310 7.88 22.98 13.57
C GLN A 310 9.03 23.93 13.93
N SER A 311 8.86 25.25 13.76
CA SER A 311 9.87 26.23 14.13
C SER A 311 9.90 26.51 15.64
N LEU A 312 8.86 26.15 16.39
CA LEU A 312 8.68 26.51 17.80
C LEU A 312 8.94 25.35 18.78
N LYS A 313 8.75 24.10 18.34
CA LYS A 313 8.72 22.90 19.22
C LYS A 313 10.02 22.59 19.95
N ASP A 314 11.16 23.01 19.40
CA ASP A 314 12.50 22.67 19.90
C ASP A 314 13.08 23.72 20.85
N PHE A 315 12.33 24.80 21.09
CA PHE A 315 12.80 25.91 21.90
C PHE A 315 12.13 25.93 23.27
N ASP A 316 12.94 26.14 24.30
CA ASP A 316 12.48 26.24 25.69
C ASP A 316 11.55 27.45 25.92
N LYS A 317 11.75 28.53 25.16
CA LYS A 317 10.98 29.78 25.28
C LYS A 317 10.66 30.35 23.91
N VAL A 318 9.37 30.34 23.56
CA VAL A 318 8.85 30.87 22.29
C VAL A 318 9.14 32.37 22.15
N ASP A 319 9.06 33.13 23.24
CA ASP A 319 9.37 34.57 23.28
C ASP A 319 10.75 34.90 22.71
N THR A 320 11.75 34.06 22.98
CA THR A 320 13.13 34.30 22.58
C THR A 320 13.25 34.29 21.05
N ILE A 321 12.58 33.34 20.39
CA ILE A 321 12.58 33.23 18.93
C ILE A 321 11.84 34.41 18.33
N ILE A 322 10.66 34.75 18.83
CA ILE A 322 9.85 35.83 18.25
C ILE A 322 10.60 37.17 18.41
N LYS A 323 11.30 37.38 19.52
CA LYS A 323 12.19 38.54 19.71
C LYS A 323 13.37 38.54 18.74
N ASP A 324 13.99 37.39 18.50
CA ASP A 324 15.09 37.25 17.54
C ASP A 324 14.64 37.53 16.09
N LEU A 325 13.40 37.17 15.75
CA LEU A 325 12.82 37.44 14.43
C LEU A 325 12.50 38.92 14.17
N LYS A 326 12.43 39.77 15.20
CA LYS A 326 12.21 41.21 14.99
C LYS A 326 13.29 41.81 14.09
N ILE A 327 12.85 42.59 13.11
CA ILE A 327 13.75 43.21 12.14
C ILE A 327 14.00 44.64 12.61
N ASN A 328 15.23 44.94 13.01
CA ASN A 328 15.65 46.33 13.19
C ASN A 328 16.26 46.84 11.88
N ILE A 329 15.47 47.64 11.16
CA ILE A 329 15.85 48.21 9.86
C ILE A 329 17.03 49.20 9.96
N GLU A 330 17.30 49.75 11.14
CA GLU A 330 18.43 50.68 11.37
C GLU A 330 19.80 50.01 11.17
N TYR A 331 19.89 48.68 11.25
CA TYR A 331 21.12 47.94 10.96
C TYR A 331 21.20 47.44 9.51
N ILE A 332 20.20 47.75 8.69
CA ILE A 332 20.10 47.37 7.27
C ILE A 332 20.12 48.65 6.42
N ASN A 333 21.19 49.42 6.57
CA ASN A 333 21.33 50.79 6.10
C ASN A 333 21.02 50.98 4.61
N HIS A 334 21.38 50.01 3.76
CA HIS A 334 21.14 50.10 2.32
C HIS A 334 19.65 50.05 1.96
N LEU A 335 18.86 49.36 2.77
CA LEU A 335 17.43 49.15 2.56
C LEU A 335 16.56 50.02 3.48
N ASN A 336 17.16 50.86 4.32
CA ASN A 336 16.48 51.69 5.29
C ASN A 336 15.83 52.92 4.62
N THR A 337 14.73 52.67 3.91
CA THR A 337 13.87 53.68 3.29
C THR A 337 12.55 53.76 4.02
N GLU A 338 11.79 54.84 3.79
CA GLU A 338 10.43 54.95 4.31
C GLU A 338 9.55 53.78 3.84
N THR A 339 9.64 53.40 2.55
CA THR A 339 8.89 52.28 1.97
C THR A 339 9.21 50.95 2.67
N THR A 340 10.49 50.62 2.83
CA THR A 340 10.90 49.37 3.49
C THR A 340 10.49 49.39 4.96
N SER A 341 10.76 50.50 5.66
CA SER A 341 10.42 50.65 7.08
C SER A 341 8.92 50.50 7.34
N GLN A 342 8.05 51.06 6.50
CA GLN A 342 6.60 50.87 6.61
C GLN A 342 6.20 49.39 6.49
N LYS A 343 6.79 48.65 5.54
CA LYS A 343 6.54 47.21 5.38
C LYS A 343 7.04 46.39 6.57
N ILE A 344 8.26 46.69 7.05
CA ILE A 344 8.85 46.01 8.20
C ILE A 344 8.09 46.30 9.49
N ASN A 345 7.59 47.52 9.68
CA ASN A 345 6.79 47.87 10.85
C ASN A 345 5.52 47.01 10.93
N LYS A 346 4.78 46.82 9.83
CA LYS A 346 3.60 45.92 9.81
C LYS A 346 3.94 44.49 10.26
N ILE A 347 5.10 43.98 9.85
CA ILE A 347 5.58 42.65 10.25
C ILE A 347 5.97 42.64 11.73
N ASN A 348 6.72 43.63 12.20
CA ASN A 348 7.12 43.75 13.60
C ASN A 348 5.91 43.94 14.53
N ASP A 349 4.87 44.67 14.11
CA ASP A 349 3.62 44.83 14.85
C ASP A 349 2.88 43.49 14.99
N SER A 350 2.89 42.67 13.93
CA SER A 350 2.34 41.30 13.97
C SER A 350 3.13 40.41 14.94
N LEU A 351 4.46 40.50 14.94
CA LEU A 351 5.31 39.80 15.90
C LEU A 351 5.07 40.27 17.34
N GLU A 352 4.80 41.56 17.56
CA GLU A 352 4.49 42.11 18.88
C GLU A 352 3.15 41.58 19.41
N SER A 353 2.13 41.50 18.56
CA SER A 353 0.85 40.89 18.93
C SER A 353 1.00 39.41 19.33
N ILE A 354 1.85 38.65 18.62
CA ILE A 354 2.17 37.27 19.00
C ILE A 354 2.96 37.22 20.31
N LEU A 355 3.89 38.16 20.54
CA LEU A 355 4.61 38.27 21.82
C LEU A 355 3.67 38.50 23.00
N GLN A 356 2.58 39.25 22.84
CA GLN A 356 1.56 39.41 23.88
C GLN A 356 0.84 38.09 24.23
N LYS A 357 0.77 37.16 23.28
CA LYS A 357 0.14 35.83 23.43
C LYS A 357 1.16 34.71 23.62
N SER A 358 2.44 35.02 23.80
CA SER A 358 3.53 34.06 23.71
C SER A 358 3.48 32.95 24.77
N GLY A 359 3.03 33.26 25.99
CA GLY A 359 2.81 32.27 27.03
C GLY A 359 1.69 31.26 26.68
N GLN A 360 0.63 31.72 26.01
CA GLN A 360 -0.43 30.83 25.51
C GLN A 360 0.10 29.96 24.36
N LEU A 361 0.84 30.56 23.42
CA LEU A 361 1.47 29.85 22.30
C LEU A 361 2.44 28.78 22.79
N GLN A 362 3.30 29.11 23.76
CA GLN A 362 4.21 28.17 24.39
C GLN A 362 3.44 27.02 25.07
N GLY A 363 2.35 27.31 25.77
CA GLY A 363 1.46 26.31 26.35
C GLY A 363 0.90 25.35 25.30
N LYS A 364 0.37 25.88 24.19
CA LYS A 364 -0.19 25.09 23.08
C LYS A 364 0.86 24.25 22.36
N VAL A 365 2.04 24.80 22.08
CA VAL A 365 3.18 24.06 21.48
C VAL A 365 3.61 22.91 22.39
N ARG A 366 3.72 23.14 23.70
CA ARG A 366 4.07 22.08 24.66
C ARG A 366 3.00 21.00 24.74
N LEU A 367 1.71 21.37 24.78
CA LEU A 367 0.61 20.41 24.75
C LEU A 367 0.64 19.57 23.48
N GLN A 368 0.89 20.18 22.32
CA GLN A 368 0.99 19.46 21.06
C GLN A 368 2.15 18.45 21.07
N LYS A 369 3.31 18.83 21.61
CA LYS A 369 4.46 17.92 21.77
C LYS A 369 4.11 16.72 22.66
N ILE A 370 3.48 16.97 23.81
CA ILE A 370 3.04 15.90 24.72
C ILE A 370 2.06 14.95 24.02
N ARG A 371 1.07 15.49 23.29
CA ARG A 371 0.09 14.67 22.55
C ARG A 371 0.77 13.75 21.52
N ILE A 372 1.76 14.27 20.79
CA ILE A 372 2.53 13.49 19.82
C ILE A 372 3.31 12.38 20.54
N GLU A 373 4.01 12.71 21.64
CA GLU A 373 4.78 11.76 22.44
C GLU A 373 3.90 10.64 23.04
N GLU A 374 2.73 11.00 23.58
CA GLU A 374 1.74 10.04 24.12
C GLU A 374 1.21 9.12 23.02
N THR A 375 0.84 9.67 21.87
CA THR A 375 0.33 8.90 20.74
C THR A 375 1.38 7.93 20.19
N ILE A 376 2.63 8.40 20.04
CA ILE A 376 3.76 7.56 19.65
C ILE A 376 3.95 6.43 20.65
N LYS A 377 3.93 6.73 21.95
CA LYS A 377 4.10 5.74 23.00
C LYS A 377 3.02 4.67 22.95
N THR A 378 1.75 5.06 22.85
CA THR A 378 0.62 4.12 22.77
C THR A 378 0.76 3.15 21.62
N TYR A 379 0.95 3.63 20.38
CA TYR A 379 1.10 2.74 19.23
C TYR A 379 2.37 1.89 19.27
N LYS A 380 3.48 2.47 19.77
CA LYS A 380 4.73 1.74 19.97
C LYS A 380 4.54 0.58 20.94
N ASP A 381 3.94 0.83 22.09
CA ASP A 381 3.71 -0.19 23.11
C ASP A 381 2.76 -1.27 22.58
N GLU A 382 1.65 -0.89 21.94
CA GLU A 382 0.69 -1.84 21.36
C GLU A 382 1.28 -2.75 20.28
N ILE A 383 2.11 -2.20 19.37
CA ILE A 383 2.74 -2.98 18.31
C ILE A 383 3.83 -3.89 18.90
N ASN A 384 4.65 -3.36 19.81
CA ASN A 384 5.74 -4.14 20.42
C ASN A 384 5.23 -5.25 21.32
N ASP A 385 4.12 -5.04 22.04
CA ASP A 385 3.47 -6.09 22.82
C ASP A 385 2.95 -7.20 21.91
N PHE A 386 2.29 -6.85 20.80
CA PHE A 386 1.90 -7.83 19.79
C PHE A 386 3.10 -8.62 19.27
N LEU A 387 4.18 -7.94 18.87
CA LEU A 387 5.37 -8.59 18.33
C LEU A 387 6.00 -9.55 19.34
N LYS A 388 6.09 -9.12 20.60
CA LYS A 388 6.61 -9.93 21.70
C LYS A 388 5.75 -11.16 21.96
N TYR A 389 4.43 -11.01 22.07
CA TYR A 389 3.53 -12.13 22.38
C TYR A 389 3.32 -13.09 21.21
N ALA A 390 3.45 -12.61 19.97
CA ALA A 390 3.47 -13.44 18.77
C ALA A 390 4.83 -14.12 18.51
N GLY A 391 5.86 -13.81 19.32
CA GLY A 391 7.18 -14.45 19.24
C GLY A 391 8.08 -13.91 18.13
N TYR A 392 7.94 -12.65 17.75
CA TYR A 392 8.82 -11.98 16.79
C TYR A 392 9.99 -11.28 17.50
N ASN A 393 11.21 -11.46 16.98
CA ASN A 393 12.44 -10.85 17.53
C ASN A 393 12.68 -9.42 17.05
N TYR A 394 11.60 -8.69 16.80
CA TYR A 394 11.64 -7.32 16.28
C TYR A 394 10.86 -6.39 17.20
N SER A 395 11.24 -5.12 17.15
CA SER A 395 10.49 -4.02 17.76
C SER A 395 10.42 -2.84 16.81
N VAL A 396 9.40 -2.01 16.97
CA VAL A 396 9.21 -0.77 16.23
C VAL A 396 9.52 0.43 17.11
N ASN A 397 10.03 1.48 16.48
CA ASN A 397 10.17 2.80 17.08
C ASN A 397 9.65 3.85 16.09
N ILE A 398 8.92 4.85 16.57
CA ILE A 398 8.49 5.97 15.73
C ILE A 398 9.44 7.13 16.02
N GLU A 399 10.23 7.51 15.02
CA GLU A 399 11.30 8.50 15.14
C GLU A 399 11.01 9.69 14.22
N GLU A 400 11.42 10.89 14.63
CA GLU A 400 11.31 12.07 13.79
C GLU A 400 12.34 12.03 12.66
N ASP A 401 11.88 12.19 11.42
CA ASP A 401 12.70 12.45 10.24
C ASP A 401 12.91 13.96 10.12
N VAL A 402 14.01 14.45 10.68
CA VAL A 402 14.40 15.88 10.67
C VAL A 402 14.48 16.44 9.25
N SER A 403 14.84 15.63 8.25
CA SER A 403 14.96 16.08 6.87
C SER A 403 13.61 16.37 6.22
N LYS A 404 12.57 15.64 6.64
CA LYS A 404 11.20 15.77 6.12
C LYS A 404 10.26 16.52 7.06
N GLN A 405 10.69 16.81 8.29
CA GLN A 405 9.86 17.36 9.36
C GLN A 405 8.60 16.52 9.63
N THR A 406 8.74 15.20 9.51
CA THR A 406 7.67 14.21 9.71
C THR A 406 8.13 13.11 10.66
N TYR A 407 7.25 12.19 11.03
CA TYR A 407 7.63 11.00 11.80
C TYR A 407 7.57 9.75 10.92
N SER A 408 8.51 8.83 11.15
CA SER A 408 8.64 7.58 10.40
C SER A 408 8.75 6.41 11.36
N MET A 409 8.13 5.28 10.99
CA MET A 409 8.26 4.05 11.76
C MET A 409 9.53 3.32 11.32
N LYS A 410 10.35 2.95 12.29
CA LYS A 410 11.59 2.20 12.11
C LYS A 410 11.47 0.83 12.75
N LEU A 411 12.05 -0.17 12.09
CA LEU A 411 12.14 -1.54 12.60
C LEU A 411 13.53 -1.75 13.22
N LYS A 412 13.58 -2.40 14.37
CA LYS A 412 14.81 -2.81 15.07
C LYS A 412 14.76 -4.31 15.33
N HIS A 413 15.92 -4.96 15.24
CA HIS A 413 16.08 -6.33 15.72
C HIS A 413 16.39 -6.30 17.22
N ASN A 414 15.79 -7.18 18.01
CA ASN A 414 15.95 -7.17 19.47
C ASN A 414 17.40 -7.49 19.91
N ASP A 415 18.17 -8.21 19.09
CA ASP A 415 19.60 -8.46 19.33
C ASP A 415 20.52 -7.28 18.96
N PHE A 416 20.02 -6.26 18.26
CA PHE A 416 20.81 -5.10 17.83
C PHE A 416 19.99 -3.81 17.85
N ILE A 417 19.87 -3.22 19.05
CA ILE A 417 19.02 -2.04 19.32
C ILE A 417 19.68 -0.73 18.87
N ASP A 418 20.99 -0.73 18.68
CA ASP A 418 21.79 0.46 18.37
C ASP A 418 21.58 1.00 16.95
N SER A 419 20.95 0.23 16.05
CA SER A 419 20.64 0.68 14.69
C SER A 419 19.27 0.21 14.20
N ASN A 420 18.73 0.96 13.24
CA ASN A 420 17.53 0.57 12.51
C ASN A 420 17.89 -0.47 11.44
N ILE A 421 16.95 -1.37 11.14
CA ILE A 421 17.07 -2.27 9.98
C ILE A 421 16.81 -1.46 8.73
N ASP A 422 17.84 -1.28 7.91
CA ASP A 422 17.70 -0.74 6.57
C ASP A 422 17.01 -1.77 5.68
N ASN A 423 15.98 -1.35 4.94
CA ASN A 423 15.26 -2.19 3.99
C ASN A 423 14.75 -3.52 4.59
N ALA A 424 13.74 -3.41 5.47
CA ALA A 424 13.12 -4.53 6.18
C ALA A 424 12.75 -5.73 5.28
N ARG A 425 12.46 -5.50 3.99
CA ARG A 425 12.21 -6.57 3.00
C ARG A 425 13.31 -7.61 2.96
N ASN A 426 14.58 -7.23 3.07
CA ASN A 426 15.69 -8.15 2.88
C ASN A 426 15.96 -9.01 4.11
N HIS A 427 15.40 -8.63 5.26
CA HIS A 427 15.69 -9.25 6.55
C HIS A 427 14.51 -10.06 7.11
N LEU A 428 13.27 -9.69 6.76
CA LEU A 428 12.07 -10.39 7.23
C LEU A 428 11.75 -11.62 6.36
N SER A 429 11.40 -12.73 7.02
CA SER A 429 10.82 -13.91 6.38
C SER A 429 9.44 -13.61 5.77
N TYR A 430 8.93 -14.51 4.93
CA TYR A 430 7.60 -14.36 4.32
C TYR A 430 6.49 -14.21 5.37
N GLY A 431 6.52 -15.06 6.42
CA GLY A 431 5.58 -14.97 7.53
C GLY A 431 5.68 -13.62 8.25
N GLU A 432 6.89 -13.19 8.65
CA GLU A 432 7.06 -11.91 9.34
C GLU A 432 6.54 -10.73 8.51
N LYS A 433 6.85 -10.68 7.22
CA LYS A 433 6.33 -9.65 6.30
C LYS A 433 4.81 -9.58 6.33
N ASN A 434 4.13 -10.73 6.22
CA ASN A 434 2.67 -10.79 6.23
C ASN A 434 2.09 -10.33 7.57
N ALA A 435 2.70 -10.72 8.70
CA ALA A 435 2.21 -10.31 10.02
C ALA A 435 2.35 -8.81 10.23
N PHE A 436 3.50 -8.23 9.90
CA PHE A 436 3.70 -6.78 9.95
C PHE A 436 2.71 -6.06 9.03
N ALA A 437 2.61 -6.48 7.77
CA ALA A 437 1.68 -5.86 6.81
C ALA A 437 0.23 -5.90 7.29
N LEU A 438 -0.20 -7.02 7.89
CA LEU A 438 -1.58 -7.20 8.37
C LEU A 438 -1.90 -6.31 9.58
N ILE A 439 -0.96 -6.17 10.52
CA ILE A 439 -1.15 -5.25 11.66
C ILE A 439 -1.13 -3.79 11.20
N LEU A 440 -0.26 -3.42 10.27
CA LEU A 440 -0.22 -2.07 9.73
C LEU A 440 -1.47 -1.75 8.88
N PHE A 441 -1.97 -2.73 8.13
CA PHE A 441 -3.28 -2.68 7.46
C PHE A 441 -4.40 -2.41 8.45
N MET A 442 -4.40 -3.08 9.59
CA MET A 442 -5.41 -2.83 10.61
C MET A 442 -5.43 -1.36 11.03
N TYR A 443 -4.29 -0.76 11.37
CA TYR A 443 -4.23 0.64 11.77
C TYR A 443 -4.60 1.61 10.64
N ASP A 444 -4.14 1.36 9.40
CA ASP A 444 -4.50 2.18 8.23
C ASP A 444 -6.02 2.18 7.98
N VAL A 445 -6.64 1.00 8.07
CA VAL A 445 -8.09 0.84 7.88
C VAL A 445 -8.90 1.48 9.01
N LEU A 446 -8.44 1.37 10.26
CA LEU A 446 -9.08 2.04 11.40
C LEU A 446 -9.02 3.55 11.26
N LYS A 447 -7.88 4.09 10.80
CA LYS A 447 -7.69 5.52 10.53
C LYS A 447 -8.62 6.04 9.43
N ASN A 448 -8.73 5.30 8.32
CA ASN A 448 -9.53 5.71 7.16
C ASN A 448 -11.02 5.36 7.27
N ASN A 449 -11.42 4.64 8.33
CA ASN A 449 -12.80 4.25 8.64
C ASN A 449 -13.54 3.61 7.44
N GLN A 450 -12.93 2.58 6.85
CA GLN A 450 -13.48 1.87 5.70
C GLN A 450 -14.78 1.12 6.05
N GLN A 451 -15.76 1.13 5.13
CA GLN A 451 -17.06 0.51 5.36
C GLN A 451 -17.01 -1.02 5.30
N LEU A 452 -16.26 -1.58 4.32
CA LEU A 452 -16.02 -3.01 4.17
C LEU A 452 -14.52 -3.29 4.18
N ILE A 453 -14.13 -4.28 4.98
CA ILE A 453 -12.74 -4.76 5.08
C ILE A 453 -12.71 -6.17 4.53
N ILE A 454 -11.88 -6.44 3.52
CA ILE A 454 -11.68 -7.78 2.99
C ILE A 454 -10.29 -8.27 3.38
N LEU A 455 -10.22 -9.45 3.98
CA LEU A 455 -8.98 -10.15 4.29
C LEU A 455 -8.90 -11.41 3.40
N ASP A 456 -8.04 -11.40 2.39
CA ASP A 456 -7.87 -12.54 1.45
C ASP A 456 -6.72 -13.43 1.90
N ASP A 457 -7.05 -14.62 2.42
CA ASP A 457 -6.13 -15.60 3.02
C ASP A 457 -5.11 -14.95 4.00
N PRO A 458 -5.57 -14.17 5.00
CA PRO A 458 -4.70 -13.30 5.78
C PRO A 458 -3.70 -14.05 6.67
N ILE A 459 -3.95 -15.33 6.98
CA ILE A 459 -3.22 -16.07 8.01
C ILE A 459 -2.66 -17.43 7.61
N SER A 460 -2.80 -17.82 6.35
CA SER A 460 -2.37 -19.14 5.89
C SER A 460 -0.85 -19.35 5.96
N SER A 461 -0.07 -18.28 6.01
CA SER A 461 1.39 -18.33 6.07
C SER A 461 1.98 -18.50 7.47
N PHE A 462 1.16 -18.64 8.52
CA PHE A 462 1.62 -18.63 9.91
C PHE A 462 1.59 -20.00 10.58
N ASP A 463 2.44 -20.17 11.59
CA ASP A 463 2.37 -21.31 12.51
C ASP A 463 1.15 -21.18 13.43
N LYS A 464 0.65 -22.31 13.98
CA LYS A 464 -0.58 -22.34 14.80
C LYS A 464 -0.60 -21.29 15.92
N ASN A 465 0.48 -21.17 16.71
CA ASN A 465 0.55 -20.22 17.82
C ASN A 465 0.45 -18.74 17.37
N LYS A 466 0.96 -18.41 16.18
CA LYS A 466 0.93 -17.05 15.63
C LYS A 466 -0.44 -16.69 15.08
N LYS A 467 -1.19 -17.66 14.52
CA LYS A 467 -2.54 -17.45 14.01
C LYS A 467 -3.46 -16.89 15.08
N PHE A 468 -3.46 -17.50 16.26
CA PHE A 468 -4.29 -17.03 17.37
C PHE A 468 -3.93 -15.60 17.80
N ALA A 469 -2.64 -15.28 17.97
CA ALA A 469 -2.20 -13.93 18.35
C ALA A 469 -2.63 -12.86 17.33
N ILE A 470 -2.62 -13.19 16.04
CA ILE A 470 -3.08 -12.29 14.96
C ILE A 470 -4.60 -12.11 15.02
N ILE A 471 -5.36 -13.20 15.12
CA ILE A 471 -6.83 -13.16 15.21
C ILE A 471 -7.27 -12.39 16.46
N GLU A 472 -6.59 -12.59 17.59
CA GLU A 472 -6.82 -11.84 18.82
C GLU A 472 -6.56 -10.34 18.58
N LYS A 473 -5.38 -9.94 18.08
CA LYS A 473 -5.07 -8.52 17.83
C LYS A 473 -6.06 -7.86 16.87
N LEU A 474 -6.46 -8.55 15.80
CA LEU A 474 -7.38 -8.04 14.78
C LEU A 474 -8.83 -7.88 15.26
N PHE A 475 -9.30 -8.69 16.20
CA PHE A 475 -10.73 -8.77 16.52
C PHE A 475 -11.06 -8.52 17.99
N ARG A 476 -10.07 -8.43 18.89
CA ARG A 476 -10.31 -8.31 20.34
C ARG A 476 -9.75 -7.06 21.00
N GLY A 477 -8.64 -6.51 20.53
CA GLY A 477 -8.00 -5.31 21.10
C GLY A 477 -8.87 -4.06 21.03
N ASP A 478 -8.48 -3.00 21.74
CA ASP A 478 -9.21 -1.72 21.72
C ASP A 478 -9.15 -1.05 20.34
N ASN A 479 -7.96 -1.03 19.74
CA ASN A 479 -7.72 -0.61 18.36
C ASN A 479 -7.76 -1.84 17.43
N SER A 480 -8.96 -2.37 17.18
CA SER A 480 -9.18 -3.57 16.36
C SER A 480 -10.42 -3.45 15.47
N PHE A 481 -10.70 -4.45 14.63
CA PHE A 481 -11.88 -4.51 13.77
C PHE A 481 -13.19 -4.84 14.51
N LYS A 482 -13.23 -4.65 15.83
CA LYS A 482 -14.46 -4.75 16.61
C LYS A 482 -15.52 -3.79 16.07
N ASN A 483 -16.75 -4.30 15.90
CA ASN A 483 -17.89 -3.59 15.30
C ASN A 483 -17.68 -3.12 13.83
N LYS A 484 -16.67 -3.63 13.11
CA LYS A 484 -16.49 -3.37 11.68
C LYS A 484 -17.14 -4.48 10.85
N THR A 485 -17.44 -4.20 9.59
CA THR A 485 -17.86 -5.23 8.62
C THR A 485 -16.62 -5.83 7.98
N VAL A 486 -16.28 -7.07 8.34
CA VAL A 486 -15.10 -7.77 7.82
C VAL A 486 -15.52 -9.00 7.05
N LEU A 487 -15.00 -9.17 5.83
CA LEU A 487 -15.06 -10.40 5.05
C LEU A 487 -13.69 -11.08 5.10
N MET A 488 -13.57 -12.17 5.85
CA MET A 488 -12.36 -12.98 5.90
C MET A 488 -12.52 -14.21 5.01
N LEU A 489 -11.77 -14.26 3.92
CA LEU A 489 -11.70 -15.40 3.02
C LEU A 489 -10.51 -16.25 3.43
N THR A 490 -10.71 -17.54 3.70
CA THR A 490 -9.63 -18.41 4.17
C THR A 490 -9.76 -19.84 3.65
N HIS A 491 -8.64 -20.53 3.42
CA HIS A 491 -8.59 -21.99 3.28
C HIS A 491 -8.11 -22.70 4.55
N ASP A 492 -7.85 -21.95 5.62
CA ASP A 492 -7.48 -22.48 6.92
C ASP A 492 -8.72 -22.66 7.79
N PHE A 493 -8.88 -23.85 8.36
CA PHE A 493 -10.01 -24.18 9.24
C PHE A 493 -9.78 -23.78 10.69
N GLU A 494 -8.53 -23.60 11.13
CA GLU A 494 -8.18 -23.28 12.51
C GLU A 494 -8.94 -22.04 13.05
N PRO A 495 -9.08 -20.92 12.30
CA PRO A 495 -9.80 -19.75 12.80
C PRO A 495 -11.27 -20.03 13.08
N ILE A 496 -11.89 -20.94 12.33
CA ILE A 496 -13.28 -21.34 12.59
C ILE A 496 -13.34 -22.13 13.89
N VAL A 497 -12.40 -23.06 14.11
CA VAL A 497 -12.31 -23.82 15.36
C VAL A 497 -12.12 -22.89 16.55
N ASP A 498 -11.17 -21.96 16.47
CA ASP A 498 -10.91 -21.01 17.55
C ASP A 498 -12.12 -20.09 17.81
N ILE A 499 -12.63 -19.42 16.77
CA ILE A 499 -13.66 -18.38 16.92
C ILE A 499 -15.05 -18.95 17.22
N ILE A 500 -15.43 -20.07 16.58
CA ILE A 500 -16.79 -20.62 16.66
C ILE A 500 -16.90 -21.72 17.73
N LEU A 501 -15.89 -22.59 17.89
CA LEU A 501 -15.96 -23.74 18.79
C LEU A 501 -15.39 -23.43 20.19
N HIS A 502 -14.11 -23.04 20.26
CA HIS A 502 -13.37 -22.96 21.53
C HIS A 502 -13.52 -21.64 22.28
N HIS A 503 -13.44 -20.51 21.57
CA HIS A 503 -13.35 -19.17 22.16
C HIS A 503 -14.56 -18.29 21.80
N SER A 504 -15.72 -18.93 21.57
CA SER A 504 -16.97 -18.23 21.22
C SER A 504 -17.36 -17.15 22.23
N ASP A 505 -17.07 -17.36 23.53
CA ASP A 505 -17.36 -16.43 24.61
C ASP A 505 -16.61 -15.09 24.44
N ILE A 506 -15.34 -15.14 24.04
CA ILE A 506 -14.54 -13.92 23.83
C ILE A 506 -14.75 -13.32 22.44
N PHE A 507 -14.99 -14.12 21.39
CA PHE A 507 -15.17 -13.61 20.02
C PHE A 507 -16.60 -13.18 19.68
N ASN A 508 -17.59 -13.44 20.54
CA ASN A 508 -18.97 -12.96 20.36
C ASN A 508 -19.07 -11.44 20.14
N VAL A 509 -18.08 -10.67 20.61
CA VAL A 509 -18.03 -9.20 20.41
C VAL A 509 -17.92 -8.80 18.93
N VAL A 510 -17.43 -9.68 18.05
CA VAL A 510 -17.39 -9.45 16.59
C VAL A 510 -18.50 -10.17 15.82
N LYS A 511 -19.44 -10.81 16.54
CA LYS A 511 -20.62 -11.49 15.96
C LYS A 511 -20.22 -12.41 14.78
N PRO A 512 -19.36 -13.41 14.99
CA PRO A 512 -18.76 -14.16 13.90
C PRO A 512 -19.82 -14.98 13.13
N ASN A 513 -19.76 -14.94 11.80
CA ASN A 513 -20.63 -15.68 10.89
C ASN A 513 -19.76 -16.51 9.94
N ALA A 514 -19.73 -17.82 10.11
CA ALA A 514 -18.91 -18.72 9.30
C ALA A 514 -19.74 -19.41 8.21
N TYR A 515 -19.19 -19.50 7.01
CA TYR A 515 -19.78 -20.21 5.87
C TYR A 515 -18.71 -20.99 5.10
N PHE A 516 -19.07 -22.16 4.60
CA PHE A 516 -18.31 -22.90 3.61
C PHE A 516 -18.70 -22.41 2.21
N LEU A 517 -17.71 -22.06 1.38
CA LEU A 517 -17.95 -21.73 -0.02
C LEU A 517 -17.70 -22.95 -0.90
N GLU A 518 -18.63 -23.18 -1.82
CA GLU A 518 -18.59 -24.25 -2.81
C GLU A 518 -18.67 -23.65 -4.21
N ASN A 519 -17.85 -24.16 -5.13
CA ASN A 519 -17.92 -23.79 -6.54
C ASN A 519 -17.97 -25.06 -7.37
N ILE A 520 -19.14 -25.33 -7.93
CA ILE A 520 -19.39 -26.48 -8.80
C ILE A 520 -19.64 -25.93 -10.20
N ASP A 521 -18.68 -26.19 -11.09
CA ASP A 521 -18.75 -25.79 -12.51
C ASP A 521 -19.07 -24.30 -12.73
N GLY A 522 -18.44 -23.45 -11.91
CA GLY A 522 -18.59 -22.00 -11.99
C GLY A 522 -19.78 -21.45 -11.19
N ILE A 523 -20.60 -22.32 -10.59
CA ILE A 523 -21.70 -21.91 -9.72
C ILE A 523 -21.20 -21.82 -8.28
N LEU A 524 -21.07 -20.59 -7.77
CA LEU A 524 -20.65 -20.32 -6.39
C LEU A 524 -21.85 -20.27 -5.45
N SER A 525 -21.81 -21.06 -4.39
CA SER A 525 -22.79 -21.07 -3.30
C SER A 525 -22.13 -21.09 -1.93
N GLU A 526 -22.88 -20.74 -0.89
CA GLU A 526 -22.41 -20.75 0.49
C GLU A 526 -23.32 -21.59 1.39
N LYS A 527 -22.71 -22.28 2.35
CA LYS A 527 -23.40 -23.10 3.36
C LYS A 527 -22.96 -22.66 4.75
N SER A 528 -23.90 -22.33 5.63
CA SER A 528 -23.57 -21.85 6.98
C SER A 528 -22.84 -22.91 7.79
N ILE A 529 -21.85 -22.52 8.57
CA ILE A 529 -21.14 -23.36 9.54
C ILE A 529 -21.54 -22.91 10.94
N SER A 530 -22.13 -23.82 11.71
CA SER A 530 -22.45 -23.63 13.12
C SER A 530 -21.50 -24.42 14.02
N LYS A 531 -21.57 -24.18 15.33
CA LYS A 531 -20.81 -24.96 16.33
C LYS A 531 -21.07 -26.46 16.23
N ASN A 532 -22.28 -26.87 15.85
CA ASN A 532 -22.65 -28.29 15.73
C ASN A 532 -22.10 -28.94 14.47
N ASP A 533 -21.67 -28.16 13.47
CA ASP A 533 -21.07 -28.68 12.24
C ASP A 533 -19.58 -29.01 12.40
N ILE A 534 -18.93 -28.45 13.43
CA ILE A 534 -17.51 -28.64 13.73
C ILE A 534 -17.39 -29.87 14.62
N LYS A 535 -16.97 -30.98 14.03
CA LYS A 535 -16.96 -32.30 14.68
C LYS A 535 -15.61 -32.97 14.57
N THR A 536 -15.33 -33.86 15.51
CA THR A 536 -14.21 -34.78 15.40
C THR A 536 -14.47 -35.82 14.32
N PHE A 537 -13.40 -36.45 13.81
CA PHE A 537 -13.54 -37.57 12.88
C PHE A 537 -14.42 -38.70 13.45
N LEU A 538 -14.30 -38.99 14.75
CA LEU A 538 -15.08 -40.05 15.40
C LEU A 538 -16.58 -39.75 15.36
N GLU A 539 -16.98 -38.52 15.67
CA GLU A 539 -18.38 -38.09 15.61
C GLU A 539 -18.92 -38.14 14.18
N ILE A 540 -18.14 -37.69 13.19
CA ILE A 540 -18.51 -37.75 11.77
C ILE A 540 -18.70 -39.19 11.30
N ALA A 541 -17.78 -40.08 11.66
CA ALA A 541 -17.86 -41.49 11.28
C ALA A 541 -19.12 -42.14 11.88
N GLN A 542 -19.39 -41.91 13.17
CA GLN A 542 -20.58 -42.43 13.85
C GLN A 542 -21.88 -41.88 13.23
N GLU A 543 -21.94 -40.57 12.97
CA GLU A 543 -23.09 -39.94 12.32
C GLU A 543 -23.34 -40.55 10.94
N ASN A 544 -22.32 -40.69 10.11
CA ASN A 544 -22.44 -41.19 8.74
C ASN A 544 -22.75 -42.70 8.69
N ILE A 545 -22.26 -43.50 9.65
CA ILE A 545 -22.66 -44.91 9.79
C ILE A 545 -24.18 -45.05 9.98
N LEU A 546 -24.79 -44.13 10.75
CA LEU A 546 -26.21 -44.19 11.07
C LEU A 546 -27.11 -43.52 10.01
N SER A 547 -26.62 -42.47 9.35
CA SER A 547 -27.43 -41.56 8.54
C SER A 547 -27.34 -41.74 7.02
N LEU A 548 -26.26 -42.35 6.50
CA LEU A 548 -26.12 -42.50 5.04
C LEU A 548 -27.12 -43.52 4.48
N ASP A 549 -27.55 -43.34 3.24
CA ASP A 549 -28.55 -44.24 2.63
C ASP A 549 -27.95 -45.56 2.15
N GLU A 550 -26.75 -45.50 1.55
CA GLU A 550 -26.13 -46.65 0.91
C GLU A 550 -25.27 -47.44 1.90
N GLN A 551 -25.59 -48.72 2.08
CA GLN A 551 -24.89 -49.62 3.01
C GLN A 551 -23.37 -49.66 2.77
N ILE A 552 -22.92 -49.59 1.52
CA ILE A 552 -21.49 -49.55 1.18
C ILE A 552 -20.76 -48.38 1.87
N ASN A 553 -21.37 -47.20 1.89
CA ASN A 553 -20.77 -46.01 2.50
C ASN A 553 -20.71 -46.17 4.03
N LYS A 554 -21.75 -46.74 4.66
CA LYS A 554 -21.75 -47.07 6.09
C LYS A 554 -20.61 -48.02 6.45
N LEU A 555 -20.42 -49.08 5.66
CA LEU A 555 -19.36 -50.06 5.87
C LEU A 555 -17.96 -49.44 5.70
N ILE A 556 -17.80 -48.49 4.77
CA ILE A 556 -16.54 -47.75 4.60
C ILE A 556 -16.23 -46.91 5.84
N TYR A 557 -17.21 -46.18 6.37
CA TYR A 557 -17.04 -45.41 7.60
C TYR A 557 -16.79 -46.30 8.82
N LEU A 558 -17.49 -47.43 8.95
CA LEU A 558 -17.27 -48.39 10.03
C LEU A 558 -15.86 -49.00 9.98
N ARG A 559 -15.36 -49.33 8.78
CA ARG A 559 -13.98 -49.81 8.62
C ARG A 559 -12.98 -48.75 9.07
N ARG A 560 -13.17 -47.50 8.65
CA ARG A 560 -12.27 -46.39 8.98
C ARG A 560 -12.33 -46.00 10.44
N LEU A 561 -13.50 -46.08 11.08
CA LEU A 561 -13.66 -45.90 12.52
C LEU A 561 -12.78 -46.91 13.28
N ASN A 562 -12.88 -48.20 12.92
CA ASN A 562 -12.04 -49.24 13.49
C ASN A 562 -10.53 -49.02 13.23
N GLU A 563 -10.17 -48.51 12.05
CA GLU A 563 -8.78 -48.18 11.70
C GLU A 563 -8.22 -47.08 12.60
N VAL A 564 -8.96 -45.98 12.78
CA VAL A 564 -8.54 -44.82 13.59
C VAL A 564 -8.51 -45.13 15.09
N THR A 565 -9.41 -45.97 15.59
CA THR A 565 -9.38 -46.43 16.98
C THR A 565 -8.39 -47.56 17.22
N ASN A 566 -7.59 -47.95 16.21
CA ASN A 566 -6.66 -49.07 16.22
C ASN A 566 -7.32 -50.41 16.66
N ASN A 567 -8.61 -50.58 16.37
CA ASN A 567 -9.36 -51.80 16.63
C ASN A 567 -9.30 -52.72 15.42
N LYS A 568 -8.22 -53.51 15.30
CA LYS A 568 -8.02 -54.47 14.20
C LYS A 568 -8.62 -55.86 14.49
N GLY A 569 -9.70 -55.90 15.26
CA GLY A 569 -10.44 -57.12 15.62
C GLY A 569 -11.25 -57.71 14.46
N LEU A 570 -12.14 -58.66 14.76
CA LEU A 570 -12.88 -59.44 13.75
C LEU A 570 -13.73 -58.57 12.81
N VAL A 571 -14.39 -57.52 13.31
CA VAL A 571 -15.15 -56.57 12.48
C VAL A 571 -14.27 -55.88 11.46
N TYR A 572 -13.14 -55.32 11.88
CA TYR A 572 -12.20 -54.68 10.97
C TYR A 572 -11.68 -55.66 9.92
N GLN A 573 -11.31 -56.88 10.32
CA GLN A 573 -10.85 -57.92 9.41
C GLN A 573 -11.93 -58.24 8.38
N LEU A 574 -13.17 -58.49 8.81
CA LEU A 574 -14.26 -58.86 7.92
C LEU A 574 -14.57 -57.74 6.91
N LEU A 575 -14.65 -56.48 7.37
CA LEU A 575 -14.82 -55.31 6.50
C LEU A 575 -13.64 -55.13 5.54
N SER A 576 -12.41 -55.33 6.02
CA SER A 576 -11.21 -55.25 5.18
C SER A 576 -11.27 -56.28 4.05
N ASN A 577 -11.69 -57.52 4.32
CA ASN A 577 -11.82 -58.55 3.29
C ASN A 577 -12.87 -58.19 2.22
N ILE A 578 -13.99 -57.57 2.64
CA ILE A 578 -15.01 -57.04 1.71
C ILE A 578 -14.40 -56.06 0.71
N PHE A 579 -13.69 -55.02 1.19
CA PHE A 579 -13.13 -53.99 0.32
C PHE A 579 -11.89 -54.43 -0.47
N HIS A 580 -11.25 -55.53 -0.07
CA HIS A 580 -10.24 -56.22 -0.88
C HIS A 580 -10.84 -57.23 -1.87
N LYS A 581 -12.17 -57.31 -2.00
CA LYS A 581 -12.89 -58.21 -2.90
C LYS A 581 -12.47 -59.68 -2.73
N ARG A 582 -12.37 -60.15 -1.48
CA ARG A 582 -12.06 -61.56 -1.18
C ARG A 582 -13.35 -62.36 -0.99
N GLU A 583 -13.58 -63.39 -1.79
CA GLU A 583 -14.76 -64.26 -1.67
C GLU A 583 -14.76 -65.02 -0.34
N VAL A 584 -13.59 -65.55 0.06
CA VAL A 584 -13.37 -66.19 1.36
C VAL A 584 -12.65 -65.19 2.28
N PRO A 585 -13.28 -64.73 3.38
CA PRO A 585 -12.65 -63.82 4.31
C PRO A 585 -11.45 -64.46 5.02
N LYS A 586 -10.34 -63.74 5.11
CA LYS A 586 -9.12 -64.16 5.79
C LYS A 586 -8.88 -63.37 7.07
N TYR A 587 -8.45 -64.06 8.12
CA TYR A 587 -7.90 -63.45 9.31
C TYR A 587 -6.41 -63.21 9.12
N GLN A 588 -5.99 -61.94 9.16
CA GLN A 588 -4.58 -61.55 9.01
C GLN A 588 -4.05 -60.88 10.28
N SER A 589 -3.05 -61.49 10.91
CA SER A 589 -2.31 -60.94 12.03
C SER A 589 -0.80 -60.97 11.75
N SER A 590 0.03 -60.53 12.71
CA SER A 590 1.49 -60.64 12.59
C SER A 590 1.99 -62.09 12.54
N THR A 591 1.17 -63.06 12.99
CA THR A 591 1.55 -64.46 13.16
C THR A 591 0.67 -65.44 12.39
N GLU A 592 -0.50 -65.01 11.90
CA GLU A 592 -1.47 -65.87 11.20
C GLU A 592 -1.96 -65.21 9.91
N ASP A 593 -2.04 -66.01 8.84
CA ASP A 593 -2.81 -65.74 7.63
C ASP A 593 -3.61 -67.00 7.32
N ARG A 594 -4.90 -66.99 7.70
CA ARG A 594 -5.81 -68.14 7.58
C ARG A 594 -7.20 -67.68 7.18
N ASP A 595 -8.04 -68.62 6.76
CA ASP A 595 -9.45 -68.32 6.56
C ASP A 595 -10.14 -68.04 7.91
N MET A 596 -11.09 -67.10 7.91
CA MET A 596 -11.94 -66.86 9.07
C MET A 596 -12.86 -68.06 9.27
N THR A 597 -13.05 -68.46 10.53
CA THR A 597 -14.01 -69.50 10.89
C THR A 597 -15.44 -68.98 10.77
N GLU A 598 -16.40 -69.90 10.61
CA GLU A 598 -17.82 -69.53 10.51
C GLU A 598 -18.31 -68.78 11.75
N THR A 599 -17.82 -69.14 12.94
CA THR A 599 -18.09 -68.41 14.20
C THR A 599 -17.55 -66.97 14.14
N GLU A 600 -16.31 -66.77 13.69
CA GLU A 600 -15.72 -65.43 13.58
C GLU A 600 -16.46 -64.54 12.57
N ILE A 601 -16.91 -65.13 11.46
CA ILE A 601 -17.71 -64.42 10.45
C ILE A 601 -19.07 -64.03 11.04
N ASN A 602 -19.73 -64.93 11.75
CA ASN A 602 -21.04 -64.68 12.36
C ASN A 602 -20.96 -63.61 13.46
N ASP A 603 -19.99 -63.71 14.36
CA ASP A 603 -19.79 -62.75 15.45
C ASP A 603 -19.52 -61.35 14.89
N ALA A 604 -18.61 -61.23 13.92
CA ALA A 604 -18.33 -59.94 13.26
C ALA A 604 -19.53 -59.42 12.46
N SER A 605 -20.31 -60.31 11.82
CA SER A 605 -21.49 -59.91 11.06
C SER A 605 -22.60 -59.38 11.97
N GLU A 606 -22.78 -59.97 13.15
CA GLU A 606 -23.74 -59.49 14.15
C GLU A 606 -23.33 -58.12 14.70
N GLU A 607 -22.04 -57.92 15.00
CA GLU A 607 -21.54 -56.62 15.46
C GLU A 607 -21.65 -55.54 14.36
N ILE A 608 -21.36 -55.86 13.10
CA ILE A 608 -21.55 -54.94 11.97
C ILE A 608 -23.01 -54.56 11.83
N LYS A 609 -23.92 -55.56 11.82
CA LYS A 609 -25.38 -55.35 11.75
C LYS A 609 -25.86 -54.39 12.84
N ASN A 610 -25.40 -54.58 14.07
CA ASN A 610 -25.75 -53.71 15.19
C ASN A 610 -25.13 -52.31 15.06
N SER A 611 -23.94 -52.20 14.48
CA SER A 611 -23.26 -50.91 14.27
C SER A 611 -23.93 -50.04 13.21
N ILE A 612 -24.39 -50.65 12.10
CA ILE A 612 -25.00 -49.92 10.97
C ILE A 612 -26.54 -49.85 11.05
N ASN A 613 -27.15 -50.55 12.01
CA ASN A 613 -28.60 -50.73 12.19
C ASN A 613 -29.33 -51.29 10.95
N GLU A 614 -28.68 -52.19 10.21
CA GLU A 614 -29.21 -52.80 8.99
C GLU A 614 -28.79 -54.27 8.86
N PRO A 615 -29.57 -55.12 8.17
CA PRO A 615 -29.16 -56.48 7.86
C PRO A 615 -27.82 -56.51 7.12
N PHE A 616 -26.88 -57.33 7.61
CA PHE A 616 -25.58 -57.51 6.99
C PHE A 616 -25.33 -59.00 6.76
N VAL A 617 -25.00 -59.34 5.51
CA VAL A 617 -24.60 -60.69 5.10
C VAL A 617 -23.39 -60.58 4.19
N TYR A 618 -22.25 -61.14 4.62
CA TYR A 618 -20.96 -60.99 3.91
C TYR A 618 -21.05 -61.34 2.42
N SER A 619 -21.64 -62.50 2.08
CA SER A 619 -21.72 -62.98 0.70
C SER A 619 -22.53 -62.06 -0.22
N VAL A 620 -23.62 -61.48 0.30
CA VAL A 620 -24.45 -60.51 -0.44
C VAL A 620 -23.68 -59.21 -0.67
N CYS A 621 -23.06 -58.68 0.39
CA CYS A 621 -22.23 -57.47 0.29
C CYS A 621 -21.06 -57.66 -0.68
N PHE A 622 -20.40 -58.83 -0.63
CA PHE A 622 -19.32 -59.20 -1.53
C PHE A 622 -19.79 -59.24 -3.00
N GLN A 623 -20.95 -59.85 -3.28
CA GLN A 623 -21.53 -59.86 -4.63
C GLN A 623 -21.78 -58.44 -5.15
N ASN A 624 -22.39 -57.57 -4.33
CA ASN A 624 -22.68 -56.19 -4.71
C ASN A 624 -21.40 -55.37 -4.96
N ILE A 625 -20.35 -55.56 -4.15
CA ILE A 625 -19.07 -54.86 -4.30
C ILE A 625 -18.22 -55.42 -5.47
N ASN A 626 -18.46 -56.66 -5.87
CA ASN A 626 -17.81 -57.26 -7.03
C ASN A 626 -18.56 -56.98 -8.35
N ASP A 627 -19.79 -56.44 -8.29
CA ASP A 627 -20.55 -56.00 -9.46
C ASP A 627 -20.19 -54.56 -9.83
N ASN A 628 -19.42 -54.41 -10.91
CA ASN A 628 -19.04 -53.10 -11.42
C ASN A 628 -20.25 -52.27 -11.87
N ASN A 629 -21.31 -52.88 -12.41
CA ASN A 629 -22.49 -52.15 -12.87
C ASN A 629 -23.24 -51.54 -11.68
N GLU A 630 -23.33 -52.28 -10.58
CA GLU A 630 -23.93 -51.79 -9.34
C GLU A 630 -23.11 -50.65 -8.73
N LEU A 631 -21.78 -50.79 -8.67
CA LEU A 631 -20.91 -49.71 -8.19
C LEU A 631 -20.98 -48.45 -9.06
N ILE A 632 -21.06 -48.59 -10.39
CA ILE A 632 -21.27 -47.46 -11.31
C ILE A 632 -22.62 -46.80 -11.05
N ARG A 633 -23.70 -47.60 -10.90
CA ARG A 633 -25.04 -47.09 -10.56
C ARG A 633 -25.02 -46.28 -9.26
N LEU A 634 -24.33 -46.78 -8.23
CA LEU A 634 -24.18 -46.09 -6.96
C LEU A 634 -23.37 -44.79 -7.11
N TYR A 635 -22.28 -44.82 -7.87
CA TYR A 635 -21.44 -43.65 -8.17
C TYR A 635 -22.23 -42.53 -8.87
N GLU A 636 -23.07 -42.88 -9.84
CA GLU A 636 -23.90 -41.93 -10.57
C GLU A 636 -25.09 -41.41 -9.76
N LYS A 637 -25.61 -42.22 -8.84
CA LYS A 637 -26.73 -41.86 -7.98
C LYS A 637 -26.34 -40.76 -6.96
N THR A 638 -25.12 -40.80 -6.42
CA THR A 638 -24.70 -39.83 -5.40
C THR A 638 -24.27 -38.49 -6.01
N THR A 639 -24.69 -37.40 -5.37
CA THR A 639 -24.27 -36.03 -5.71
C THR A 639 -23.12 -35.53 -4.83
N ASN A 640 -22.70 -36.29 -3.83
CA ASN A 640 -21.63 -35.91 -2.92
C ASN A 640 -20.27 -36.37 -3.46
N ASN A 641 -19.31 -35.44 -3.56
CA ASN A 641 -18.00 -35.73 -4.15
C ASN A 641 -17.18 -36.72 -3.30
N TYR A 642 -17.33 -36.68 -1.98
CA TYR A 642 -16.65 -37.60 -1.10
C TYR A 642 -17.15 -39.03 -1.25
N GLU A 643 -18.46 -39.23 -1.30
CA GLU A 643 -19.07 -40.54 -1.54
C GLU A 643 -18.70 -41.09 -2.91
N LYS A 644 -18.78 -40.26 -3.96
CA LYS A 644 -18.27 -40.61 -5.30
C LYS A 644 -16.85 -41.14 -5.22
N LEU A 645 -15.97 -40.41 -4.52
CA LEU A 645 -14.58 -40.80 -4.35
C LEU A 645 -14.43 -42.15 -3.61
N GLN A 646 -15.23 -42.40 -2.57
CA GLN A 646 -15.22 -43.68 -1.85
C GLN A 646 -15.65 -44.84 -2.75
N ILE A 647 -16.74 -44.69 -3.50
CA ILE A 647 -17.24 -45.73 -4.41
C ILE A 647 -16.22 -45.97 -5.54
N TYR A 648 -15.64 -44.91 -6.10
CA TYR A 648 -14.59 -45.01 -7.12
C TYR A 648 -13.37 -45.80 -6.62
N ARG A 649 -12.95 -45.60 -5.36
CA ARG A 649 -11.84 -46.39 -4.76
C ARG A 649 -12.14 -47.88 -4.73
N VAL A 650 -13.37 -48.25 -4.38
CA VAL A 650 -13.80 -49.66 -4.34
C VAL A 650 -13.82 -50.25 -5.76
N LEU A 651 -14.25 -49.46 -6.74
CA LEU A 651 -14.34 -49.86 -8.13
C LEU A 651 -12.94 -50.04 -8.77
N ASN A 652 -12.05 -49.07 -8.59
CA ASN A 652 -10.74 -49.02 -9.22
C ASN A 652 -9.61 -49.04 -8.17
N ASN A 653 -9.46 -50.18 -7.50
CA ASN A 653 -8.72 -50.37 -6.25
C ASN A 653 -7.19 -50.15 -6.30
N ASN A 654 -6.62 -49.47 -7.33
CA ASN A 654 -5.27 -48.84 -7.31
C ASN A 654 -4.79 -48.17 -8.64
N ASN A 655 -5.59 -48.13 -9.72
CA ASN A 655 -5.08 -47.82 -11.05
C ASN A 655 -5.66 -46.54 -11.67
N HIS A 656 -5.25 -45.38 -11.15
CA HIS A 656 -5.24 -44.16 -11.96
C HIS A 656 -3.85 -44.00 -12.61
N ASN A 657 -3.80 -43.75 -13.92
CA ASN A 657 -2.55 -43.63 -14.68
C ASN A 657 -1.66 -42.47 -14.19
N ASN A 658 -2.28 -41.38 -13.74
CA ASN A 658 -1.59 -40.24 -13.14
C ASN A 658 -1.29 -40.46 -11.66
N ARG A 659 0.00 -40.48 -11.29
CA ARG A 659 0.48 -40.68 -9.91
C ARG A 659 -0.04 -39.63 -8.92
N THR A 660 -0.21 -38.37 -9.34
CA THR A 660 -0.70 -37.27 -8.50
C THR A 660 -2.16 -37.47 -8.15
N ILE A 661 -3.00 -37.78 -9.15
CA ILE A 661 -4.42 -38.08 -8.94
C ILE A 661 -4.57 -39.33 -8.08
N ARG A 662 -3.78 -40.39 -8.34
CA ARG A 662 -3.76 -41.59 -7.50
C ARG A 662 -3.44 -41.28 -6.03
N LYS A 663 -2.47 -40.39 -5.76
CA LYS A 663 -2.15 -39.95 -4.40
C LYS A 663 -3.33 -39.21 -3.75
N PHE A 664 -3.96 -38.27 -4.46
CA PHE A 664 -5.12 -37.56 -3.92
C PHE A 664 -6.27 -38.52 -3.61
N ILE A 665 -6.56 -39.43 -4.55
CA ILE A 665 -7.60 -40.44 -4.38
C ILE A 665 -7.25 -41.36 -3.22
N ASN A 666 -6.02 -41.86 -3.07
CA ASN A 666 -5.74 -42.93 -2.10
C ASN A 666 -5.27 -42.45 -0.73
N GLU A 667 -4.65 -41.28 -0.62
CA GLU A 667 -3.95 -40.84 0.61
C GLU A 667 -4.60 -39.58 1.21
N THR A 668 -4.78 -38.53 0.41
CA THR A 668 -5.16 -37.19 0.92
C THR A 668 -6.55 -37.13 1.55
N PHE A 669 -7.51 -37.88 1.00
CA PHE A 669 -8.88 -37.93 1.54
C PHE A 669 -9.19 -39.29 2.21
N HIS A 670 -8.16 -40.04 2.63
CA HIS A 670 -8.33 -41.38 3.21
C HIS A 670 -8.25 -41.36 4.75
N ILE A 671 -7.41 -40.51 5.32
CA ILE A 671 -7.38 -40.20 6.77
C ILE A 671 -7.09 -38.70 6.84
N GLU A 672 -7.98 -37.91 7.42
CA GLU A 672 -7.81 -36.46 7.54
C GLU A 672 -6.67 -36.18 8.52
N ASN A 673 -5.46 -35.99 7.97
CA ASN A 673 -4.20 -36.14 8.70
C ASN A 673 -3.79 -34.92 9.55
N ASP A 674 -4.51 -33.80 9.55
CA ASP A 674 -3.96 -32.55 10.11
C ASP A 674 -4.83 -31.86 11.18
N TYR A 675 -6.13 -32.16 11.28
CA TYR A 675 -7.03 -31.49 12.22
C TYR A 675 -7.88 -32.46 13.04
N ILE A 676 -7.93 -32.23 14.35
CA ILE A 676 -8.82 -32.98 15.26
C ILE A 676 -10.29 -32.68 14.94
N TYR A 677 -10.59 -31.45 14.55
CA TYR A 677 -11.92 -30.97 14.20
C TYR A 677 -12.01 -30.66 12.71
N GLN A 678 -13.16 -30.97 12.12
CA GLN A 678 -13.43 -30.75 10.70
C GLN A 678 -14.94 -30.66 10.43
N LEU A 679 -15.28 -30.36 9.19
CA LEU A 679 -16.65 -30.42 8.68
C LEU A 679 -16.96 -31.82 8.15
N ASN A 680 -18.20 -32.27 8.30
CA ASN A 680 -18.63 -33.55 7.73
C ASN A 680 -18.57 -33.49 6.18
N PRO A 681 -17.74 -34.30 5.49
CA PRO A 681 -17.56 -34.24 4.04
C PRO A 681 -18.78 -34.75 3.26
N CYS A 682 -19.72 -35.46 3.91
CA CYS A 682 -21.02 -35.80 3.32
C CYS A 682 -21.96 -34.58 3.25
N VAL A 683 -21.72 -33.57 4.10
CA VAL A 683 -22.53 -32.36 4.20
C VAL A 683 -21.88 -31.20 3.42
N TYR A 684 -20.56 -31.08 3.47
CA TYR A 684 -19.78 -30.00 2.84
C TYR A 684 -18.86 -30.57 1.77
N GLN A 685 -18.87 -30.00 0.56
CA GLN A 685 -18.07 -30.50 -0.58
C GLN A 685 -16.57 -30.18 -0.42
N THR A 686 -15.88 -30.92 0.45
CA THR A 686 -14.44 -30.73 0.73
C THR A 686 -13.53 -31.30 -0.36
N VAL A 687 -14.04 -32.22 -1.20
CA VAL A 687 -13.30 -32.80 -2.31
C VAL A 687 -13.38 -31.89 -3.55
N PRO A 688 -12.23 -31.41 -4.07
CA PRO A 688 -12.20 -30.57 -5.27
C PRO A 688 -12.89 -31.22 -6.48
N ASN A 689 -13.74 -30.45 -7.18
CA ASN A 689 -14.51 -30.95 -8.33
C ASN A 689 -13.64 -31.50 -9.47
N TYR A 690 -12.43 -30.97 -9.66
CA TYR A 690 -11.54 -31.47 -10.72
C TYR A 690 -11.10 -32.92 -10.51
N ILE A 691 -11.02 -33.39 -9.25
CA ILE A 691 -10.69 -34.78 -8.93
C ILE A 691 -11.83 -35.69 -9.38
N ILE A 692 -13.06 -35.27 -9.10
CA ILE A 692 -14.26 -36.01 -9.52
C ILE A 692 -14.37 -36.06 -11.03
N LYS A 693 -14.06 -34.97 -11.75
CA LYS A 693 -14.01 -35.00 -13.21
C LYS A 693 -13.03 -36.01 -13.79
N GLU A 694 -11.89 -36.25 -13.13
CA GLU A 694 -10.96 -37.30 -13.56
C GLU A 694 -11.53 -38.70 -13.26
N CYS A 695 -12.17 -38.89 -12.10
CA CYS A 695 -12.91 -40.12 -11.81
C CYS A 695 -14.04 -40.38 -12.81
N ASP A 696 -14.82 -39.36 -13.18
CA ASP A 696 -15.92 -39.46 -14.15
C ASP A 696 -15.41 -39.96 -15.51
N LYS A 697 -14.25 -39.48 -15.99
CA LYS A 697 -13.62 -39.96 -17.24
C LYS A 697 -13.27 -41.44 -17.18
N ASP A 698 -12.69 -41.89 -16.07
CA ASP A 698 -12.34 -43.30 -15.89
C ASP A 698 -13.59 -44.17 -15.83
N ILE A 699 -14.65 -43.71 -15.16
CA ILE A 699 -15.94 -44.41 -15.10
C ILE A 699 -16.52 -44.58 -16.51
N GLU A 700 -16.47 -43.55 -17.36
CA GLU A 700 -16.90 -43.65 -18.76
C GLU A 700 -16.10 -44.69 -19.56
N ILE A 701 -14.79 -44.79 -19.34
CA ILE A 701 -13.94 -45.81 -19.98
C ILE A 701 -14.33 -47.22 -19.49
N ILE A 702 -14.58 -47.39 -18.19
CA ILE A 702 -14.96 -48.67 -17.60
C ILE A 702 -16.32 -49.14 -18.11
N LYS A 703 -17.28 -48.22 -18.29
CA LYS A 703 -18.57 -48.52 -18.94
C LYS A 703 -18.39 -49.02 -20.38
N GLN A 704 -17.50 -48.40 -21.15
CA GLN A 704 -17.24 -48.80 -22.55
C GLN A 704 -16.55 -50.16 -22.68
N THR A 705 -15.90 -50.64 -21.61
CA THR A 705 -15.19 -51.93 -21.57
C THR A 705 -16.00 -53.04 -20.89
N SER A 706 -17.11 -52.70 -20.22
CA SER A 706 -17.99 -53.63 -19.52
C SER A 706 -19.26 -53.99 -20.32
N ASN A 707 -19.51 -53.29 -21.43
CA ASN A 707 -20.43 -53.68 -22.50
C ASN A 707 -19.68 -54.48 -23.58
#